data_AF-A0A352VZY5-F1
#
_entry.id   AF-A0A352VZY5-F1
#
_cell.length_a   1.000
_cell.length_b   1.000
_cell.length_c   1.000
_cell.angle_alpha   90.00
_cell.angle_beta   90.00
_cell.angle_gamma   90.00
#
_symmetry.space_group_name_H-M   'P 1'
#
loop_
_entity.id
_entity.type
_entity.pdbx_description
1 polymer ?
#
loop_
_entity_poly.entity_id
_entity_poly.type
_entity_poly.pdbx_seq_one_letter_code
_entity_poly.pdbx_strand_id
1 'polypeptide(L)'
;MRRPKYILENHEDEIYHDQILPPGYTEPEHFAFVDKVMTFNKAMIWLEQNDTIICYCRGGDLVLTGKEQISQWFTDPANSVIHNDSFTVFLKNNFQRNVDCLVLPALQFNLNQHPKMRLEVGDTTDMWQFCIMVKGRSGPPILSSGWKTKKETIVFDLKQTLKKKGYCLNFAELHFVLGIWSGKKKKTARLSFEIRLLSQPCLLSCLPVIRNRNSLLKHGIPITAVALDQSGNFIKNSDLKIFTCIRDQKFYFHENNGIWSAVLKNLDIGNYLIKIIADGTIKKNASLQVRVVDNKYFSYSEKHCSLTIGKTIIGPQSGSYQGMALFQNIGSASEKMMNGQQAWDYCKKSRKQEEHWHYWEALTARELSKRFAYLKKCGWSLLHLSQHNGLWERLDAGGKIAPHGAEQLAMYLRLAGQNGLVVLFALTHYPYTVKSDSAFSAELAGTKPFDRYTRKAGYENRNWTEPDCLFTKFFHCYLKQFAVLFREENSLFALSTSGEGDIKAGPERVNDTAKFMNRMDCNHLFISEPIHRMRMLPADHCQGWEQRLFGSRSYWIGETIKPEIDLCLEYKFMQTGHVFMAEGCWPFFPLYMNFQNRIGGRYSGKKTWAGTAYYRNRLRDTLYLGLVHRSPVILTWEEQIFEDEHLVFNQAVKLINWEQEFLAPEIEIAVDSSNILDIGRKTCDRYEDFFSSIPLMYRMRDARDITPEKKAVTFDARLPFQKPRFTSNGGIIPDRLKKHIPLHLSTDYRASYIWSADRESFIAYLYNCTRYKYFKLQLAGYIHRIPRSVDFYFNLINFPDKKLCCYIFDLDIKKIIKKIYFTEKTKFNFLNATTHDFLVIVRKD
;
A
#
# COMPACT_ATOMS: atom_id res chain seq x y z
N MET A 1 -15.75 -29.28 -25.49
CA MET A 1 -15.44 -28.05 -24.72
C MET A 1 -16.12 -26.87 -25.37
N ARG A 2 -16.74 -26.00 -24.59
CA ARG A 2 -17.37 -24.76 -25.06
C ARG A 2 -16.29 -23.72 -25.40
N ARG A 3 -16.50 -22.93 -26.45
CA ARG A 3 -15.64 -21.76 -26.76
C ARG A 3 -15.78 -20.72 -25.64
N PRO A 4 -14.68 -20.18 -25.10
CA PRO A 4 -14.79 -19.16 -24.07
C PRO A 4 -15.38 -17.85 -24.62
N LYS A 5 -15.98 -17.03 -23.76
CA LYS A 5 -16.52 -15.72 -24.14
C LYS A 5 -15.39 -14.76 -24.54
N TYR A 6 -14.29 -14.80 -23.78
CA TYR A 6 -13.07 -14.05 -24.04
C TYR A 6 -11.86 -14.99 -24.01
N ILE A 7 -10.82 -14.64 -24.76
CA ILE A 7 -9.61 -15.46 -24.87
C ILE A 7 -8.95 -15.76 -23.50
N LEU A 8 -9.08 -14.85 -22.52
CA LEU A 8 -8.51 -15.00 -21.17
C LEU A 8 -9.54 -15.34 -20.08
N GLU A 9 -10.74 -15.79 -20.45
CA GLU A 9 -11.82 -16.06 -19.48
C GLU A 9 -11.36 -16.98 -18.33
N ASN A 10 -11.47 -16.48 -17.10
CA ASN A 10 -11.06 -17.07 -15.81
C ASN A 10 -9.56 -16.96 -15.46
N HIS A 11 -8.74 -16.39 -16.33
CA HIS A 11 -7.33 -16.11 -16.03
C HIS A 11 -7.13 -14.65 -15.63
N GLU A 12 -8.11 -13.76 -15.81
CA GLU A 12 -7.94 -12.31 -15.65
C GLU A 12 -7.70 -11.86 -14.20
N ASP A 13 -8.04 -12.70 -13.21
CA ASP A 13 -7.80 -12.43 -11.80
C ASP A 13 -6.49 -13.04 -11.30
N GLU A 14 -6.09 -14.18 -11.87
CA GLU A 14 -4.97 -14.99 -11.42
C GLU A 14 -3.60 -14.44 -11.88
N ILE A 15 -3.64 -13.50 -12.83
CA ILE A 15 -2.48 -12.94 -13.53
C ILE A 15 -1.67 -11.92 -12.72
N TYR A 16 -2.11 -11.53 -11.53
CA TYR A 16 -1.42 -10.52 -10.70
C TYR A 16 -0.94 -11.04 -9.34
N HIS A 17 -1.04 -12.35 -9.08
CA HIS A 17 -0.85 -12.90 -7.74
C HIS A 17 0.57 -13.30 -7.37
N ASP A 18 1.34 -13.99 -8.22
CA ASP A 18 2.65 -14.53 -7.82
C ASP A 18 3.67 -14.47 -8.93
N GLN A 19 4.92 -14.16 -8.60
CA GLN A 19 6.08 -14.03 -9.49
C GLN A 19 6.71 -15.37 -9.89
N ILE A 20 6.32 -16.45 -9.23
CA ILE A 20 7.00 -17.74 -9.34
C ILE A 20 6.03 -18.80 -9.80
N LEU A 21 6.13 -19.11 -11.09
CA LEU A 21 5.44 -20.24 -11.68
C LEU A 21 6.32 -21.51 -11.53
N PRO A 22 5.73 -22.68 -11.22
CA PRO A 22 6.47 -23.92 -11.11
C PRO A 22 7.14 -24.30 -12.45
N PRO A 23 8.24 -25.07 -12.42
CA PRO A 23 8.81 -25.67 -13.62
C PRO A 23 7.74 -26.46 -14.41
N GLY A 24 7.59 -26.16 -15.70
CA GLY A 24 6.63 -26.83 -16.58
C GLY A 24 5.25 -26.16 -16.69
N TYR A 25 4.99 -25.07 -15.98
CA TYR A 25 3.82 -24.22 -16.26
C TYR A 25 4.05 -23.47 -17.58
N THR A 26 3.13 -23.54 -18.55
CA THR A 26 3.35 -22.99 -19.91
C THR A 26 2.33 -21.95 -20.36
N GLU A 27 1.35 -21.60 -19.53
CA GLU A 27 0.31 -20.66 -19.91
C GLU A 27 0.89 -19.23 -20.06
N PRO A 28 0.96 -18.71 -21.30
CA PRO A 28 1.72 -17.50 -21.61
C PRO A 28 1.17 -16.22 -21.02
N GLU A 29 -0.14 -16.17 -20.77
CA GLU A 29 -0.80 -15.11 -20.03
C GLU A 29 -0.07 -14.87 -18.70
N HIS A 30 0.16 -15.91 -17.89
CA HIS A 30 0.83 -15.74 -16.62
C HIS A 30 2.24 -15.16 -16.82
N PHE A 31 3.04 -15.63 -17.78
CA PHE A 31 4.37 -15.06 -18.03
C PHE A 31 4.36 -13.60 -18.52
N ALA A 32 3.39 -13.22 -19.36
CA ALA A 32 3.27 -11.88 -19.92
C ALA A 32 2.75 -10.85 -18.89
N PHE A 33 1.96 -11.30 -17.92
CA PHE A 33 1.43 -10.47 -16.86
C PHE A 33 2.31 -10.46 -15.60
N VAL A 34 3.08 -11.52 -15.34
CA VAL A 34 3.86 -11.76 -14.12
C VAL A 34 5.38 -11.62 -14.29
N ASP A 35 5.97 -12.28 -15.29
CA ASP A 35 7.42 -12.60 -15.24
C ASP A 35 8.28 -11.56 -15.98
N LYS A 36 7.66 -10.67 -16.79
CA LYS A 36 8.34 -9.61 -17.52
C LYS A 36 7.49 -8.35 -17.60
N VAL A 37 7.59 -7.48 -16.58
CA VAL A 37 7.10 -6.09 -16.61
C VAL A 37 7.92 -5.30 -17.64
N MET A 38 7.71 -5.58 -18.93
CA MET A 38 8.49 -5.01 -20.02
C MET A 38 7.55 -4.61 -21.14
N THR A 39 7.12 -3.36 -21.15
CA THR A 39 7.04 -2.55 -22.38
C THR A 39 7.05 -1.07 -22.01
N PHE A 40 8.21 -0.57 -21.58
CA PHE A 40 8.43 0.86 -21.69
C PHE A 40 8.38 1.23 -23.16
N ASN A 41 7.42 2.08 -23.50
CA ASN A 41 7.32 2.68 -24.82
C ASN A 41 8.63 3.41 -25.12
N LYS A 42 9.47 2.83 -25.98
CA LYS A 42 10.79 3.39 -26.33
C LYS A 42 10.69 4.75 -27.02
N ALA A 43 9.53 5.09 -27.57
CA ALA A 43 9.28 6.38 -28.17
C ALA A 43 9.00 7.48 -27.13
N MET A 44 8.74 7.14 -25.87
CA MET A 44 8.45 8.12 -24.82
C MET A 44 9.67 9.00 -24.54
N ILE A 45 9.45 10.31 -24.48
CA ILE A 45 10.41 11.36 -24.16
C ILE A 45 9.93 12.11 -22.92
N TRP A 46 10.86 12.51 -22.06
CA TRP A 46 10.63 13.34 -20.87
C TRP A 46 11.33 14.68 -21.05
N LEU A 47 10.60 15.78 -20.94
CA LEU A 47 11.12 17.14 -20.94
C LEU A 47 10.92 17.75 -19.56
N GLU A 48 12.02 18.16 -18.93
CA GLU A 48 11.99 18.92 -17.67
C GLU A 48 12.11 20.41 -18.00
N GLN A 49 11.13 21.22 -17.60
CA GLN A 49 11.11 22.67 -17.84
C GLN A 49 10.50 23.38 -16.65
N ASN A 50 11.20 24.35 -16.06
CA ASN A 50 10.66 25.22 -15.00
C ASN A 50 9.91 24.44 -13.89
N ASP A 51 10.51 23.37 -13.37
CA ASP A 51 9.92 22.55 -12.29
C ASP A 51 8.58 21.85 -12.69
N THR A 52 8.45 21.56 -13.98
CA THR A 52 7.39 20.73 -14.57
C THR A 52 8.01 19.65 -15.46
N ILE A 53 7.24 18.58 -15.73
CA ILE A 53 7.66 17.45 -16.56
C ILE A 53 6.63 17.23 -17.65
N ILE A 54 7.02 17.22 -18.92
CA ILE A 54 6.15 16.89 -20.06
C ILE A 54 6.60 15.56 -20.63
N CYS A 55 5.64 14.67 -20.90
CA CYS A 55 5.91 13.38 -21.53
C CYS A 55 5.15 13.24 -22.85
N TYR A 56 5.83 12.75 -23.90
CA TYR A 56 5.22 12.54 -25.22
C TYR A 56 5.94 11.43 -26.00
N CYS A 57 5.30 10.90 -27.03
CA CYS A 57 5.91 9.90 -27.90
C CYS A 57 6.50 10.56 -29.15
N ARG A 58 7.72 10.19 -29.54
CA ARG A 58 8.32 10.63 -30.80
C ARG A 58 7.93 9.69 -31.94
N GLY A 59 7.78 10.19 -33.17
CA GLY A 59 7.80 9.35 -34.37
C GLY A 59 6.44 8.88 -34.92
N GLY A 60 5.39 9.68 -34.80
CA GLY A 60 4.09 9.40 -35.40
C GLY A 60 3.41 8.15 -34.83
N ASP A 61 2.80 7.32 -35.68
CA ASP A 61 2.10 6.11 -35.25
C ASP A 61 3.02 5.16 -34.47
N LEU A 62 2.56 4.63 -33.33
CA LEU A 62 3.30 3.58 -32.63
C LEU A 62 2.93 2.22 -33.22
N VAL A 63 3.88 1.61 -33.91
CA VAL A 63 3.72 0.27 -34.49
C VAL A 63 3.98 -0.77 -33.39
N LEU A 64 3.00 -1.65 -33.14
CA LEU A 64 3.06 -2.70 -32.09
C LEU A 64 3.38 -4.10 -32.65
N THR A 65 3.50 -4.22 -33.97
CA THR A 65 3.81 -5.45 -34.72
C THR A 65 5.04 -5.24 -35.62
N GLY A 66 5.45 -6.27 -36.35
CA GLY A 66 6.59 -6.20 -37.27
C GLY A 66 7.91 -6.67 -36.67
N LYS A 67 8.98 -6.61 -37.48
CA LYS A 67 10.30 -7.18 -37.18
C LYS A 67 10.85 -6.76 -35.83
N GLU A 68 10.74 -5.47 -35.51
CA GLU A 68 11.31 -4.90 -34.29
C GLU A 68 10.49 -5.21 -33.03
N GLN A 69 9.20 -5.50 -33.20
CA GLN A 69 8.25 -5.67 -32.09
C GLN A 69 7.97 -7.13 -31.76
N ILE A 70 8.33 -8.07 -32.63
CA ILE A 70 7.99 -9.48 -32.46
C ILE A 70 8.48 -10.08 -31.15
N SER A 71 9.66 -9.64 -30.69
CA SER A 71 10.27 -10.04 -29.42
C SER A 71 9.54 -9.52 -28.18
N GLN A 72 8.60 -8.60 -28.35
CA GLN A 72 7.81 -8.01 -27.25
C GLN A 72 6.52 -8.81 -26.97
N TRP A 73 6.13 -9.72 -27.87
CA TRP A 73 4.94 -10.54 -27.73
C TRP A 73 5.26 -11.89 -27.09
N PHE A 74 4.39 -12.32 -26.17
CA PHE A 74 4.54 -13.54 -25.39
C PHE A 74 3.50 -14.57 -25.81
N THR A 75 3.94 -15.82 -25.90
CA THR A 75 3.08 -16.98 -26.18
C THR A 75 3.72 -18.24 -25.61
N ASP A 76 2.95 -19.33 -25.58
CA ASP A 76 3.43 -20.62 -25.09
C ASP A 76 4.70 -21.02 -25.86
N PRO A 77 5.75 -21.55 -25.19
CA PRO A 77 7.01 -21.90 -25.83
C PRO A 77 6.88 -22.87 -27.03
N ALA A 78 5.81 -23.66 -27.09
CA ALA A 78 5.54 -24.53 -28.23
C ALA A 78 5.11 -23.74 -29.48
N ASN A 79 4.54 -22.54 -29.34
CA ASN A 79 4.08 -21.70 -30.43
C ASN A 79 5.23 -20.92 -31.08
N SER A 80 4.93 -20.25 -32.20
CA SER A 80 5.91 -19.40 -32.87
C SER A 80 5.30 -18.07 -33.28
N VAL A 81 6.11 -17.02 -33.18
CA VAL A 81 5.77 -15.69 -33.68
C VAL A 81 6.83 -15.34 -34.72
N ILE A 82 6.40 -15.17 -35.96
CA ILE A 82 7.30 -14.81 -37.08
C ILE A 82 6.85 -13.50 -37.73
N HIS A 83 7.77 -12.86 -38.44
CA HIS A 83 7.51 -11.63 -39.17
C HIS A 83 7.37 -11.92 -40.66
N ASN A 84 6.42 -11.25 -41.32
CA ASN A 84 6.23 -11.31 -42.77
C ASN A 84 5.82 -9.92 -43.30
N ASP A 85 6.73 -9.21 -43.93
CA ASP A 85 6.57 -7.85 -44.47
C ASP A 85 6.09 -6.78 -43.47
N SER A 86 4.82 -6.36 -43.50
CA SER A 86 4.25 -5.45 -42.49
C SER A 86 3.51 -6.20 -41.37
N PHE A 87 3.25 -7.49 -41.57
CA PHE A 87 2.48 -8.32 -40.67
C PHE A 87 3.37 -9.08 -39.67
N THR A 88 2.81 -9.32 -38.49
CA THR A 88 3.25 -10.37 -37.57
C THR A 88 2.37 -11.59 -37.76
N VAL A 89 2.96 -12.78 -37.74
CA VAL A 89 2.24 -14.06 -37.88
C VAL A 89 2.37 -14.85 -36.59
N PHE A 90 1.22 -15.18 -35.99
CA PHE A 90 1.12 -16.09 -34.87
C PHE A 90 0.80 -17.49 -35.36
N LEU A 91 1.65 -18.45 -34.98
CA LEU A 91 1.51 -19.88 -35.27
C LEU A 91 1.25 -20.62 -33.95
N LYS A 92 0.01 -21.06 -33.76
CA LYS A 92 -0.36 -21.94 -32.66
C LYS A 92 0.07 -23.37 -33.02
N ASN A 93 1.10 -23.85 -32.34
CA ASN A 93 1.63 -25.20 -32.49
C ASN A 93 1.42 -26.05 -31.21
N ASN A 94 1.05 -25.43 -30.08
CA ASN A 94 0.73 -26.19 -28.87
C ASN A 94 -0.47 -27.13 -29.15
N PHE A 95 -0.20 -28.44 -29.12
CA PHE A 95 -1.19 -29.48 -29.39
C PHE A 95 -2.04 -29.85 -28.18
N GLN A 96 -1.66 -29.45 -26.98
CA GLN A 96 -2.38 -29.75 -25.73
C GLN A 96 -3.54 -28.79 -25.49
N ARG A 97 -3.50 -27.58 -26.06
CA ARG A 97 -4.53 -26.54 -25.93
C ARG A 97 -5.37 -26.43 -27.22
N ASN A 98 -6.68 -26.17 -27.07
CA ASN A 98 -7.60 -25.85 -28.17
C ASN A 98 -7.84 -24.33 -28.32
N VAL A 99 -7.30 -23.55 -27.38
CA VAL A 99 -7.30 -22.11 -27.35
C VAL A 99 -5.88 -21.68 -26.98
N ASP A 100 -5.33 -20.68 -27.66
CA ASP A 100 -4.02 -20.14 -27.32
C ASP A 100 -3.94 -18.67 -27.69
N CYS A 101 -2.99 -17.95 -27.11
CA CYS A 101 -2.90 -16.51 -27.26
C CYS A 101 -1.47 -15.98 -27.41
N LEU A 102 -1.43 -14.75 -27.90
CA LEU A 102 -0.30 -13.87 -27.97
C LEU A 102 -0.62 -12.64 -27.10
N VAL A 103 0.25 -12.34 -26.14
CA VAL A 103 0.06 -11.21 -25.21
C VAL A 103 1.19 -10.21 -25.39
N LEU A 104 0.84 -8.95 -25.64
CA LEU A 104 1.74 -7.81 -25.49
C LEU A 104 1.58 -7.26 -24.07
N PRO A 105 2.65 -7.18 -23.26
CA PRO A 105 2.61 -6.57 -21.94
C PRO A 105 2.13 -5.11 -21.99
N ALA A 106 1.88 -4.54 -20.82
CA ALA A 106 1.19 -3.26 -20.77
C ALA A 106 2.05 -2.12 -21.31
N LEU A 107 1.55 -1.46 -22.35
CA LEU A 107 2.21 -0.33 -22.97
C LEU A 107 1.60 0.99 -22.48
N GLN A 108 2.46 1.94 -22.13
CA GLN A 108 2.05 3.26 -21.68
C GLN A 108 2.19 4.33 -22.78
N PHE A 109 1.14 5.13 -22.98
CA PHE A 109 1.12 6.19 -24.00
C PHE A 109 0.08 7.28 -23.67
N ASN A 110 0.18 8.44 -24.33
CA ASN A 110 -0.75 9.55 -24.15
C ASN A 110 -1.99 9.41 -25.06
N LEU A 111 -3.19 9.49 -24.49
CA LEU A 111 -4.48 9.36 -25.20
C LEU A 111 -4.84 10.56 -26.08
N ASN A 112 -4.24 11.74 -25.85
CA ASN A 112 -4.42 12.89 -26.75
C ASN A 112 -3.61 12.71 -28.03
N GLN A 113 -2.40 12.14 -27.91
CA GLN A 113 -1.54 11.85 -29.05
C GLN A 113 -2.00 10.59 -29.81
N HIS A 114 -2.34 9.52 -29.08
CA HIS A 114 -2.77 8.24 -29.64
C HIS A 114 -4.16 7.83 -29.15
N PRO A 115 -5.24 8.50 -29.60
CA PRO A 115 -6.60 8.25 -29.11
C PRO A 115 -7.19 6.93 -29.63
N LYS A 116 -6.67 6.38 -30.73
CA LYS A 116 -7.24 5.27 -31.48
C LYS A 116 -6.19 4.21 -31.77
N MET A 117 -6.64 2.97 -31.88
CA MET A 117 -5.82 1.83 -32.32
C MET A 117 -6.43 1.21 -33.56
N ARG A 118 -5.61 0.86 -34.56
CA ARG A 118 -5.99 0.06 -35.71
C ARG A 118 -5.41 -1.34 -35.56
N LEU A 119 -6.27 -2.35 -35.70
CA LEU A 119 -5.92 -3.74 -35.91
C LEU A 119 -6.29 -4.10 -37.35
N GLU A 120 -5.35 -4.68 -38.09
CA GLU A 120 -5.59 -5.27 -39.40
C GLU A 120 -5.26 -6.76 -39.34
N VAL A 121 -6.24 -7.61 -39.62
CA VAL A 121 -6.05 -9.06 -39.69
C VAL A 121 -6.01 -9.50 -41.14
N GLY A 122 -4.89 -10.10 -41.53
CA GLY A 122 -4.66 -10.69 -42.84
C GLY A 122 -5.21 -12.12 -42.90
N ASP A 123 -4.35 -13.10 -43.16
CA ASP A 123 -4.74 -14.51 -43.26
C ASP A 123 -5.03 -15.15 -41.91
N THR A 124 -6.07 -15.99 -41.85
CA THR A 124 -6.37 -16.81 -40.68
C THR A 124 -6.92 -18.17 -41.09
N THR A 125 -6.57 -19.22 -40.33
CA THR A 125 -7.08 -20.58 -40.54
C THR A 125 -8.27 -20.92 -39.64
N ASP A 126 -8.51 -20.11 -38.61
CA ASP A 126 -9.37 -20.43 -37.47
C ASP A 126 -10.04 -19.19 -36.89
N MET A 127 -10.87 -19.37 -35.86
CA MET A 127 -11.47 -18.23 -35.18
C MET A 127 -10.42 -17.44 -34.40
N TRP A 128 -10.48 -16.12 -34.48
CA TRP A 128 -9.61 -15.23 -33.75
C TRP A 128 -10.41 -14.21 -32.92
N GLN A 129 -9.77 -13.67 -31.88
CA GLN A 129 -10.30 -12.58 -31.08
C GLN A 129 -9.17 -11.67 -30.63
N PHE A 130 -9.42 -10.37 -30.65
CA PHE A 130 -8.55 -9.37 -30.06
C PHE A 130 -9.22 -8.75 -28.82
N CYS A 131 -8.46 -8.62 -27.74
CA CYS A 131 -8.91 -8.05 -26.47
C CYS A 131 -7.92 -6.99 -25.98
N ILE A 132 -8.46 -5.93 -25.40
CA ILE A 132 -7.69 -4.88 -24.73
C ILE A 132 -8.08 -4.88 -23.25
N MET A 133 -7.10 -4.82 -22.37
CA MET A 133 -7.30 -4.83 -20.92
C MET A 133 -6.56 -3.67 -20.26
N VAL A 134 -7.11 -3.16 -19.16
CA VAL A 134 -6.42 -2.17 -18.32
C VAL A 134 -5.52 -2.93 -17.35
N LYS A 135 -4.22 -2.62 -17.31
CA LYS A 135 -3.30 -3.26 -16.36
C LYS A 135 -3.79 -3.05 -14.94
N GLY A 136 -3.89 -4.14 -14.18
CA GLY A 136 -4.34 -4.13 -12.80
C GLY A 136 -5.85 -4.17 -12.60
N ARG A 137 -6.63 -4.35 -13.69
CA ARG A 137 -8.07 -4.58 -13.62
C ARG A 137 -8.40 -6.03 -13.96
N SER A 138 -8.75 -6.79 -12.93
CA SER A 138 -9.44 -8.07 -13.02
C SER A 138 -10.72 -8.06 -13.87
N GLY A 139 -11.08 -9.24 -14.37
CA GLY A 139 -12.32 -9.52 -15.11
C GLY A 139 -12.24 -9.25 -16.61
N PRO A 140 -13.40 -9.10 -17.29
CA PRO A 140 -13.46 -9.10 -18.76
C PRO A 140 -12.76 -7.89 -19.39
N PRO A 141 -12.32 -8.03 -20.65
CA PRO A 141 -11.61 -6.96 -21.34
C PRO A 141 -12.46 -5.71 -21.52
N ILE A 142 -11.82 -4.54 -21.49
CA ILE A 142 -12.51 -3.26 -21.67
C ILE A 142 -13.04 -3.09 -23.11
N LEU A 143 -12.34 -3.70 -24.07
CA LEU A 143 -12.71 -3.76 -25.48
C LEU A 143 -12.41 -5.15 -26.04
N SER A 144 -13.29 -5.65 -26.91
CA SER A 144 -13.08 -6.89 -27.65
C SER A 144 -13.59 -6.76 -29.08
N SER A 145 -12.92 -7.40 -30.03
CA SER A 145 -13.43 -7.58 -31.40
C SER A 145 -14.64 -8.53 -31.46
N GLY A 146 -14.87 -9.30 -30.39
CA GLY A 146 -15.63 -10.55 -30.47
C GLY A 146 -14.85 -11.62 -31.24
N TRP A 147 -15.36 -12.85 -31.25
CA TRP A 147 -14.79 -13.93 -32.07
C TRP A 147 -15.14 -13.74 -33.54
N LYS A 148 -14.12 -13.74 -34.40
CA LYS A 148 -14.21 -13.52 -35.85
C LYS A 148 -13.58 -14.69 -36.61
N THR A 149 -13.94 -14.86 -37.88
CA THR A 149 -13.45 -15.93 -38.78
C THR A 149 -12.83 -15.42 -40.06
N LYS A 150 -12.98 -14.14 -40.37
CA LYS A 150 -12.55 -13.53 -41.64
C LYS A 150 -11.46 -12.48 -41.38
N LYS A 151 -10.79 -12.09 -42.47
CA LYS A 151 -9.94 -10.90 -42.52
C LYS A 151 -10.78 -9.68 -42.18
N GLU A 152 -10.25 -8.77 -41.36
CA GLU A 152 -10.98 -7.58 -40.94
C GLU A 152 -10.02 -6.49 -40.47
N THR A 153 -10.36 -5.24 -40.75
CA THR A 153 -9.70 -4.06 -40.18
C THR A 153 -10.63 -3.43 -39.15
N ILE A 154 -10.17 -3.33 -37.91
CA ILE A 154 -10.94 -2.81 -36.79
C ILE A 154 -10.22 -1.59 -36.22
N VAL A 155 -10.97 -0.50 -36.00
CA VAL A 155 -10.48 0.70 -35.33
C VAL A 155 -11.17 0.84 -33.98
N PHE A 156 -10.38 0.88 -32.91
CA PHE A 156 -10.85 1.05 -31.55
C PHE A 156 -10.62 2.50 -31.08
N ASP A 157 -11.66 3.18 -30.61
CA ASP A 157 -11.54 4.48 -29.95
C ASP A 157 -11.22 4.30 -28.47
N LEU A 158 -9.92 4.30 -28.14
CA LEU A 158 -9.41 4.04 -26.81
C LEU A 158 -9.81 5.16 -25.85
N LYS A 159 -9.58 6.42 -26.25
CA LYS A 159 -9.84 7.59 -25.42
C LYS A 159 -11.31 7.70 -25.03
N GLN A 160 -12.23 7.58 -26.01
CA GLN A 160 -13.65 7.69 -25.73
C GLN A 160 -14.14 6.51 -24.89
N THR A 161 -13.65 5.30 -25.14
CA THR A 161 -14.05 4.11 -24.37
C THR A 161 -13.61 4.21 -22.92
N LEU A 162 -12.34 4.53 -22.67
CA LEU A 162 -11.80 4.71 -21.32
C LEU A 162 -12.58 5.80 -20.57
N LYS A 163 -12.86 6.94 -21.23
CA LYS A 163 -13.68 8.01 -20.65
C LYS A 163 -15.09 7.56 -20.28
N LYS A 164 -15.77 6.80 -21.15
CA LYS A 164 -17.11 6.23 -20.87
C LYS A 164 -17.09 5.27 -19.68
N LYS A 165 -15.97 4.60 -19.44
CA LYS A 165 -15.75 3.70 -18.30
C LYS A 165 -15.28 4.42 -17.02
N GLY A 166 -15.13 5.75 -17.05
CA GLY A 166 -14.79 6.57 -15.88
C GLY A 166 -13.30 6.84 -15.69
N TYR A 167 -12.45 6.43 -16.62
CA TYR A 167 -11.02 6.80 -16.62
C TYR A 167 -10.86 8.25 -17.08
N CYS A 168 -10.08 9.02 -16.34
CA CYS A 168 -9.94 10.47 -16.53
C CYS A 168 -8.50 10.96 -16.67
N LEU A 169 -7.54 10.04 -16.84
CA LEU A 169 -6.13 10.35 -17.02
C LEU A 169 -5.81 10.72 -18.48
N ASN A 170 -4.71 11.42 -18.73
CA ASN A 170 -4.23 11.67 -20.09
C ASN A 170 -3.41 10.50 -20.63
N PHE A 171 -2.74 9.76 -19.75
CA PHE A 171 -2.03 8.54 -20.12
C PHE A 171 -2.88 7.31 -19.85
N ALA A 172 -2.70 6.28 -20.67
CA ALA A 172 -3.26 4.95 -20.46
C ALA A 172 -2.14 3.92 -20.41
N GLU A 173 -2.40 2.80 -19.74
CA GLU A 173 -1.53 1.64 -19.71
C GLU A 173 -2.35 0.38 -19.93
N LEU A 174 -2.19 -0.23 -21.11
CA LEU A 174 -3.08 -1.26 -21.61
C LEU A 174 -2.32 -2.50 -22.06
N HIS A 175 -2.86 -3.67 -21.75
CA HIS A 175 -2.44 -4.94 -22.34
C HIS A 175 -3.21 -5.21 -23.63
N PHE A 176 -2.55 -5.86 -24.59
CA PHE A 176 -3.15 -6.26 -25.86
C PHE A 176 -3.02 -7.76 -26.04
N VAL A 177 -4.13 -8.43 -26.31
CA VAL A 177 -4.19 -9.90 -26.36
C VAL A 177 -4.84 -10.33 -27.66
N LEU A 178 -4.15 -11.17 -28.41
CA LEU A 178 -4.65 -11.77 -29.64
C LEU A 178 -4.76 -13.28 -29.45
N GLY A 179 -5.95 -13.82 -29.64
CA GLY A 179 -6.29 -15.21 -29.40
C GLY A 179 -6.68 -15.96 -30.66
N ILE A 180 -6.43 -17.27 -30.68
CA ILE A 180 -6.97 -18.21 -31.66
C ILE A 180 -7.70 -19.35 -30.94
N TRP A 181 -8.86 -19.74 -31.47
CA TRP A 181 -9.58 -20.94 -31.06
C TRP A 181 -9.65 -21.95 -32.19
N SER A 182 -8.92 -23.07 -32.05
CA SER A 182 -8.82 -24.12 -33.07
C SER A 182 -9.94 -25.17 -32.97
N GLY A 183 -10.83 -25.05 -31.97
CA GLY A 183 -11.95 -25.96 -31.72
C GLY A 183 -11.57 -27.35 -31.17
N LYS A 184 -10.44 -27.90 -31.61
CA LYS A 184 -9.90 -29.21 -31.21
C LYS A 184 -8.43 -29.10 -30.77
N LYS A 185 -8.04 -29.96 -29.82
CA LYS A 185 -6.63 -30.23 -29.51
C LYS A 185 -5.94 -30.86 -30.72
N LYS A 186 -4.60 -30.84 -30.77
CA LYS A 186 -3.79 -31.37 -31.89
C LYS A 186 -3.94 -30.66 -33.25
N LYS A 187 -4.73 -29.58 -33.34
CA LYS A 187 -4.83 -28.74 -34.54
C LYS A 187 -3.89 -27.53 -34.42
N THR A 188 -3.04 -27.35 -35.43
CA THR A 188 -2.26 -26.11 -35.62
C THR A 188 -3.13 -25.02 -36.21
N ALA A 189 -2.81 -23.75 -35.92
CA ALA A 189 -3.52 -22.62 -36.48
C ALA A 189 -2.59 -21.45 -36.79
N ARG A 190 -2.97 -20.62 -37.75
CA ARG A 190 -2.21 -19.46 -38.21
C ARG A 190 -3.08 -18.22 -38.23
N LEU A 191 -2.49 -17.09 -37.85
CA LEU A 191 -3.10 -15.76 -37.93
C LEU A 191 -2.03 -14.71 -38.27
N SER A 192 -2.21 -13.93 -39.33
CA SER A 192 -1.40 -12.74 -39.60
C SER A 192 -2.13 -11.47 -39.21
N PHE A 193 -1.43 -10.54 -38.57
CA PHE A 193 -2.03 -9.31 -38.07
C PHE A 193 -1.02 -8.14 -38.00
N GLU A 194 -1.54 -6.92 -38.03
CA GLU A 194 -0.80 -5.68 -37.86
C GLU A 194 -1.55 -4.78 -36.86
N ILE A 195 -0.82 -4.18 -35.90
CA ILE A 195 -1.41 -3.30 -34.88
C ILE A 195 -0.63 -1.98 -34.82
N ARG A 196 -1.37 -0.86 -34.86
CA ARG A 196 -0.82 0.49 -34.68
C ARG A 196 -1.67 1.32 -33.72
N LEU A 197 -1.01 2.10 -32.87
CA LEU A 197 -1.65 3.22 -32.18
C LEU A 197 -1.51 4.47 -33.06
N LEU A 198 -2.65 4.98 -33.52
CA LEU A 198 -2.72 6.04 -34.53
C LEU A 198 -2.41 7.39 -33.89
N SER A 199 -1.41 8.09 -34.41
CA SER A 199 -1.03 9.44 -34.02
C SER A 199 -1.96 10.47 -34.67
N GLN A 200 -2.12 11.61 -34.00
CA GLN A 200 -2.80 12.79 -34.54
C GLN A 200 -2.15 14.07 -34.02
N PRO A 201 -2.33 15.22 -34.70
CA PRO A 201 -1.96 16.50 -34.14
C PRO A 201 -2.64 16.74 -32.79
N CYS A 202 -1.87 17.11 -31.78
CA CYS A 202 -2.34 17.17 -30.41
C CYS A 202 -1.69 18.31 -29.61
N LEU A 203 -2.35 18.65 -28.50
CA LEU A 203 -1.80 19.48 -27.44
C LEU A 203 -1.59 18.57 -26.23
N LEU A 204 -0.42 18.64 -25.61
CA LEU A 204 -0.06 17.89 -24.42
C LEU A 204 0.31 18.88 -23.31
N SER A 205 -0.14 18.60 -22.09
CA SER A 205 0.27 19.33 -20.89
C SER A 205 1.42 18.62 -20.19
N CYS A 206 2.06 19.30 -19.25
CA CYS A 206 2.87 18.63 -18.24
C CYS A 206 2.07 17.63 -17.41
N LEU A 207 2.80 16.79 -16.66
CA LEU A 207 2.31 15.99 -15.56
C LEU A 207 1.70 16.89 -14.46
N PRO A 208 0.90 16.31 -13.54
CA PRO A 208 0.22 17.08 -12.49
C PRO A 208 1.17 17.98 -11.70
N VAL A 209 0.69 19.17 -11.34
CA VAL A 209 1.48 20.15 -10.58
C VAL A 209 0.84 20.38 -9.23
N ILE A 210 1.59 20.11 -8.17
CA ILE A 210 1.16 20.30 -6.78
C ILE A 210 2.04 21.38 -6.15
N ARG A 211 1.42 22.43 -5.61
CA ARG A 211 2.14 23.49 -4.89
C ARG A 211 1.47 23.82 -3.57
N ASN A 212 2.25 24.10 -2.54
CA ASN A 212 1.74 24.63 -1.30
C ASN A 212 1.50 26.15 -1.41
N ARG A 213 0.73 26.68 -0.46
CA ARG A 213 0.37 28.10 -0.44
C ARG A 213 1.58 29.05 -0.43
N ASN A 214 2.68 28.67 0.23
CA ASN A 214 3.88 29.51 0.32
C ASN A 214 4.59 29.61 -1.05
N SER A 215 4.78 28.47 -1.72
CA SER A 215 5.33 28.42 -3.08
C SER A 215 4.47 29.18 -4.07
N LEU A 216 3.13 29.05 -3.98
CA LEU A 216 2.21 29.80 -4.82
C LEU A 216 2.36 31.32 -4.64
N LEU A 217 2.45 31.83 -3.41
CA LEU A 217 2.59 33.26 -3.15
C LEU A 217 3.94 33.81 -3.64
N LYS A 218 5.01 33.03 -3.52
CA LYS A 218 6.37 33.47 -3.86
C LYS A 218 6.70 33.33 -5.35
N HIS A 219 6.26 32.25 -5.98
CA HIS A 219 6.70 31.85 -7.32
C HIS A 219 5.56 31.64 -8.31
N GLY A 220 4.31 31.49 -7.84
CA GLY A 220 3.21 31.02 -8.67
C GLY A 220 3.28 29.52 -8.95
N ILE A 221 2.37 29.02 -9.81
CA ILE A 221 2.35 27.61 -10.23
C ILE A 221 2.83 27.53 -11.68
N PRO A 222 4.00 26.94 -11.95
CA PRO A 222 4.47 26.77 -13.31
C PRO A 222 3.62 25.70 -14.00
N ILE A 223 3.19 26.00 -15.23
CA ILE A 223 2.53 25.04 -16.10
C ILE A 223 3.16 25.11 -17.48
N THR A 224 3.28 23.96 -18.14
CA THR A 224 3.89 23.86 -19.46
C THR A 224 3.07 22.97 -20.38
N ALA A 225 3.22 23.19 -21.68
CA ALA A 225 2.54 22.44 -22.72
C ALA A 225 3.39 22.35 -23.99
N VAL A 226 3.11 21.34 -24.83
CA VAL A 226 3.68 21.20 -26.18
C VAL A 226 2.59 20.89 -27.19
N ALA A 227 2.68 21.50 -28.37
CA ALA A 227 1.88 21.17 -29.53
C ALA A 227 2.69 20.30 -30.48
N LEU A 228 2.11 19.15 -30.86
CA LEU A 228 2.76 18.17 -31.73
C LEU A 228 1.95 17.97 -33.01
N ASP A 229 2.65 17.82 -34.13
CA ASP A 229 2.06 17.37 -35.39
C ASP A 229 1.78 15.85 -35.38
N GLN A 230 1.26 15.33 -36.49
CA GLN A 230 0.98 13.90 -36.61
C GLN A 230 2.25 13.02 -36.55
N SER A 231 3.41 13.56 -36.90
CA SER A 231 4.71 12.88 -36.87
C SER A 231 5.39 12.96 -35.50
N GLY A 232 4.80 13.67 -34.54
CA GLY A 232 5.36 13.87 -33.20
C GLY A 232 6.45 14.94 -33.14
N ASN A 233 6.51 15.86 -34.10
CA ASN A 233 7.40 17.03 -34.08
C ASN A 233 6.71 18.24 -33.46
N PHE A 234 7.49 19.14 -32.86
CA PHE A 234 6.96 20.39 -32.30
C PHE A 234 6.42 21.31 -33.39
N ILE A 235 5.21 21.84 -33.17
CA ILE A 235 4.62 22.85 -34.04
C ILE A 235 5.09 24.23 -33.62
N LYS A 236 6.21 24.70 -34.17
CA LYS A 236 6.70 26.07 -33.92
C LYS A 236 5.99 27.04 -34.87
N ASN A 237 4.96 27.75 -34.40
CA ASN A 237 4.16 28.62 -35.26
C ASN A 237 3.80 29.93 -34.54
N SER A 238 4.07 31.06 -35.18
CA SER A 238 3.72 32.41 -34.71
C SER A 238 2.21 32.64 -34.56
N ASP A 239 1.38 31.90 -35.29
CA ASP A 239 -0.07 31.99 -35.28
C ASP A 239 -0.73 31.06 -34.25
N LEU A 240 0.05 30.19 -33.59
CA LEU A 240 -0.44 29.29 -32.55
C LEU A 240 -0.44 30.01 -31.20
N LYS A 241 -1.64 30.26 -30.66
CA LYS A 241 -1.84 30.85 -29.34
C LYS A 241 -2.26 29.76 -28.36
N ILE A 242 -1.47 29.59 -27.30
CA ILE A 242 -1.80 28.67 -26.21
C ILE A 242 -2.16 29.48 -24.96
N PHE A 243 -3.32 29.17 -24.39
CA PHE A 243 -3.81 29.82 -23.19
C PHE A 243 -4.62 28.86 -22.33
N THR A 244 -4.87 29.27 -21.09
CA THR A 244 -5.89 28.64 -20.25
C THR A 244 -6.75 29.70 -19.57
N CYS A 245 -7.99 29.33 -19.26
CA CYS A 245 -8.89 30.16 -18.48
C CYS A 245 -9.16 29.44 -17.16
N ILE A 246 -8.91 30.13 -16.05
CA ILE A 246 -9.20 29.64 -14.70
C ILE A 246 -9.97 30.75 -14.01
N ARG A 247 -11.23 30.47 -13.64
CA ARG A 247 -12.20 31.50 -13.25
C ARG A 247 -12.31 32.55 -14.38
N ASP A 248 -12.35 33.84 -14.04
CA ASP A 248 -12.45 34.95 -15.00
C ASP A 248 -11.07 35.42 -15.53
N GLN A 249 -9.99 34.71 -15.19
CA GLN A 249 -8.64 35.07 -15.61
C GLN A 249 -8.14 34.19 -16.76
N LYS A 250 -7.54 34.84 -17.76
CA LYS A 250 -6.92 34.20 -18.91
C LYS A 250 -5.40 34.29 -18.80
N PHE A 251 -4.74 33.13 -18.81
CA PHE A 251 -3.29 33.03 -18.76
C PHE A 251 -2.77 32.60 -20.12
N TYR A 252 -1.96 33.46 -20.75
CA TYR A 252 -1.30 33.17 -22.01
C TYR A 252 0.05 32.50 -21.75
N PHE A 253 0.39 31.54 -22.59
CA PHE A 253 1.69 30.87 -22.52
C PHE A 253 2.68 31.56 -23.45
N HIS A 254 3.93 31.62 -23.01
CA HIS A 254 5.06 32.08 -23.80
C HIS A 254 5.77 30.88 -24.43
N GLU A 255 6.00 30.96 -25.74
CA GLU A 255 6.71 29.93 -26.50
C GLU A 255 8.22 30.13 -26.39
N ASN A 256 8.94 29.02 -26.24
CA ASN A 256 10.38 28.96 -26.43
C ASN A 256 10.75 27.58 -26.99
N ASN A 257 11.27 27.53 -28.22
CA ASN A 257 11.77 26.32 -28.87
C ASN A 257 10.77 25.15 -28.99
N GLY A 258 9.48 25.46 -29.12
CA GLY A 258 8.38 24.50 -29.22
C GLY A 258 7.82 24.08 -27.86
N ILE A 259 8.18 24.79 -26.78
CA ILE A 259 7.65 24.56 -25.44
C ILE A 259 6.95 25.83 -24.97
N TRP A 260 5.69 25.70 -24.58
CA TRP A 260 4.88 26.81 -24.09
C TRP A 260 4.86 26.76 -22.57
N SER A 261 5.15 27.87 -21.91
CA SER A 261 5.16 27.99 -20.44
C SER A 261 4.29 29.14 -19.96
N ALA A 262 3.60 28.95 -18.83
CA ALA A 262 2.89 30.00 -18.11
C ALA A 262 3.06 29.81 -16.60
N VAL A 263 2.76 30.86 -15.84
CA VAL A 263 2.73 30.81 -14.37
C VAL A 263 1.36 31.26 -13.89
N LEU A 264 0.65 30.36 -13.20
CA LEU A 264 -0.64 30.68 -12.60
C LEU A 264 -0.42 31.40 -11.26
N LYS A 265 -1.23 32.42 -11.01
CA LYS A 265 -1.23 33.20 -9.77
C LYS A 265 -2.66 33.31 -9.25
N ASN A 266 -2.82 33.80 -8.01
CA ASN A 266 -4.12 34.12 -7.42
C ASN A 266 -5.10 32.93 -7.33
N LEU A 267 -4.57 31.74 -7.03
CA LEU A 267 -5.39 30.55 -6.76
C LEU A 267 -5.53 30.33 -5.25
N ASP A 268 -6.67 29.82 -4.83
CA ASP A 268 -6.87 29.40 -3.44
C ASP A 268 -6.45 27.94 -3.25
N ILE A 269 -6.29 27.51 -2.00
CA ILE A 269 -6.13 26.09 -1.65
C ILE A 269 -7.30 25.32 -2.26
N GLY A 270 -7.01 24.29 -3.07
CA GLY A 270 -8.01 23.61 -3.84
C GLY A 270 -7.46 22.68 -4.92
N ASN A 271 -8.38 22.03 -5.62
CA ASN A 271 -8.07 21.12 -6.72
C ASN A 271 -8.68 21.69 -8.01
N TYR A 272 -7.87 21.81 -9.05
CA TYR A 272 -8.23 22.45 -10.31
C TYR A 272 -7.95 21.51 -11.47
N LEU A 273 -8.99 21.17 -12.22
CA LEU A 273 -8.86 20.56 -13.54
C LEU A 273 -8.85 21.67 -14.59
N ILE A 274 -7.67 22.00 -15.08
CA ILE A 274 -7.43 23.11 -15.98
C ILE A 274 -7.49 22.62 -17.42
N LYS A 275 -8.18 23.35 -18.29
CA LYS A 275 -8.19 23.09 -19.72
C LYS A 275 -7.22 24.05 -20.41
N ILE A 276 -6.16 23.51 -20.99
CA ILE A 276 -5.23 24.26 -21.84
C ILE A 276 -5.77 24.20 -23.27
N ILE A 277 -5.86 25.36 -23.92
CA ILE A 277 -6.46 25.53 -25.23
C ILE A 277 -5.38 26.02 -26.19
N ALA A 278 -5.25 25.34 -27.32
CA ALA A 278 -4.52 25.80 -28.49
C ALA A 278 -5.53 26.34 -29.50
N ASP A 279 -5.28 27.57 -29.96
CA ASP A 279 -6.05 28.26 -30.99
C ASP A 279 -5.10 28.75 -32.11
N GLY A 280 -5.60 28.78 -33.34
CA GLY A 280 -4.80 29.00 -34.55
C GLY A 280 -4.66 27.75 -35.42
N THR A 281 -3.44 27.42 -35.83
CA THR A 281 -3.11 26.33 -36.78
C THR A 281 -3.56 24.96 -36.32
N ILE A 282 -3.67 24.75 -35.01
CA ILE A 282 -4.36 23.60 -34.42
C ILE A 282 -5.42 24.10 -33.44
N LYS A 283 -6.61 23.48 -33.48
CA LYS A 283 -7.70 23.72 -32.52
C LYS A 283 -7.86 22.49 -31.63
N LYS A 284 -7.02 22.40 -30.60
CA LYS A 284 -6.93 21.25 -29.69
C LYS A 284 -6.90 21.72 -28.24
N ASN A 285 -7.14 20.79 -27.32
CA ASN A 285 -7.05 21.06 -25.90
C ASN A 285 -6.42 19.88 -25.15
N ALA A 286 -5.81 20.22 -24.01
CA ALA A 286 -5.26 19.28 -23.04
C ALA A 286 -5.86 19.57 -21.67
N SER A 287 -5.86 18.56 -20.81
CA SER A 287 -6.32 18.66 -19.42
C SER A 287 -5.13 18.53 -18.49
N LEU A 288 -5.01 19.44 -17.53
CA LEU A 288 -3.96 19.44 -16.52
C LEU A 288 -4.58 19.46 -15.12
N GLN A 289 -4.11 18.56 -14.26
CA GLN A 289 -4.44 18.60 -12.84
C GLN A 289 -3.47 19.53 -12.12
N VAL A 290 -4.01 20.55 -11.46
CA VAL A 290 -3.27 21.44 -10.56
C VAL A 290 -3.89 21.37 -9.18
N ARG A 291 -3.06 21.25 -8.16
CA ARG A 291 -3.49 21.20 -6.77
C ARG A 291 -2.70 22.21 -5.96
N VAL A 292 -3.43 23.02 -5.19
CA VAL A 292 -2.88 23.93 -4.21
C VAL A 292 -3.22 23.39 -2.83
N VAL A 293 -2.19 23.09 -2.04
CA VAL A 293 -2.37 22.54 -0.68
C VAL A 293 -2.01 23.56 0.40
N ASP A 294 -2.43 23.28 1.64
CA ASP A 294 -1.93 24.02 2.79
C ASP A 294 -0.51 23.56 3.17
N ASN A 295 0.21 24.39 3.91
CA ASN A 295 1.59 24.13 4.32
C ASN A 295 1.63 23.33 5.64
N LYS A 296 0.83 22.26 5.74
CA LYS A 296 0.71 21.43 6.94
C LYS A 296 1.27 20.04 6.66
N TYR A 297 2.44 19.77 7.21
CA TYR A 297 3.13 18.49 7.06
C TYR A 297 3.26 17.80 8.41
N PHE A 298 3.38 16.48 8.35
CA PHE A 298 3.66 15.67 9.51
C PHE A 298 5.11 15.83 9.92
N SER A 299 5.38 15.77 11.21
CA SER A 299 6.72 15.76 11.78
C SER A 299 6.75 14.80 12.97
N TYR A 300 7.93 14.46 13.47
CA TYR A 300 8.09 13.60 14.63
C TYR A 300 8.75 14.35 15.78
N SER A 301 8.14 14.28 16.95
CA SER A 301 8.68 14.87 18.18
C SER A 301 9.37 13.79 19.00
N GLU A 302 10.70 13.78 19.01
CA GLU A 302 11.52 12.83 19.79
C GLU A 302 11.23 12.92 21.29
N LYS A 303 11.07 14.15 21.83
CA LYS A 303 10.74 14.36 23.25
C LYS A 303 9.47 13.63 23.69
N HIS A 304 8.48 13.55 22.81
CA HIS A 304 7.16 13.01 23.11
C HIS A 304 6.93 11.63 22.47
N CYS A 305 7.92 11.12 21.73
CA CYS A 305 7.84 9.95 20.88
C CYS A 305 6.52 9.88 20.08
N SER A 306 6.12 10.99 19.48
CA SER A 306 4.79 11.15 18.86
C SER A 306 4.84 11.94 17.57
N LEU A 307 3.84 11.71 16.71
CA LEU A 307 3.66 12.49 15.49
C LEU A 307 3.11 13.87 15.83
N THR A 308 3.41 14.85 14.98
CA THR A 308 3.00 16.25 15.13
C THR A 308 2.58 16.84 13.79
N ILE A 309 1.73 17.86 13.84
CA ILE A 309 1.49 18.79 12.72
C ILE A 309 1.76 20.20 13.25
N GLY A 310 2.82 20.82 12.74
CA GLY A 310 3.37 22.03 13.35
C GLY A 310 3.84 21.76 14.78
N LYS A 311 3.26 22.44 15.77
CA LYS A 311 3.58 22.23 17.21
C LYS A 311 2.60 21.31 17.93
N THR A 312 1.53 20.89 17.26
CA THR A 312 0.44 20.11 17.89
C THR A 312 0.79 18.63 17.83
N ILE A 313 0.74 17.93 18.97
CA ILE A 313 0.90 16.47 18.99
C ILE A 313 -0.40 15.83 18.50
N ILE A 314 -0.26 14.95 17.51
CA ILE A 314 -1.36 14.12 17.03
C ILE A 314 -1.21 12.72 17.63
N GLY A 315 -2.32 12.12 18.03
CA GLY A 315 -2.31 10.75 18.51
C GLY A 315 -1.93 9.73 17.42
N PRO A 316 -1.79 8.45 17.79
CA PRO A 316 -1.46 7.36 16.88
C PRO A 316 -2.30 7.34 15.59
N GLN A 317 -1.63 7.07 14.48
CA GLN A 317 -2.28 6.88 13.17
C GLN A 317 -2.45 5.40 12.90
N SER A 318 -3.59 5.03 12.30
CA SER A 318 -3.86 3.63 11.96
C SER A 318 -4.46 3.45 10.57
N GLY A 319 -4.13 2.32 9.97
CA GLY A 319 -4.65 1.90 8.68
C GLY A 319 -3.99 0.62 8.20
N SER A 320 -3.97 0.45 6.89
CA SER A 320 -3.45 -0.76 6.25
C SER A 320 -2.85 -0.44 4.89
N TYR A 321 -2.12 -1.41 4.35
CA TYR A 321 -1.76 -1.40 2.94
C TYR A 321 -3.01 -1.45 2.04
N GLN A 322 -3.06 -0.57 1.03
CA GLN A 322 -4.22 -0.36 0.14
C GLN A 322 -3.82 -0.32 -1.35
N GLY A 323 -2.90 -1.19 -1.77
CA GLY A 323 -2.59 -1.35 -3.19
C GLY A 323 -3.66 -2.10 -3.99
N MET A 324 -4.55 -2.83 -3.31
CA MET A 324 -5.60 -3.67 -3.90
C MET A 324 -6.98 -3.29 -3.38
N ALA A 325 -8.04 -3.64 -4.10
CA ALA A 325 -9.44 -3.52 -3.72
C ALA A 325 -10.25 -4.73 -4.24
N LEU A 326 -11.13 -5.27 -3.40
CA LEU A 326 -12.02 -6.38 -3.77
C LEU A 326 -13.28 -5.89 -4.50
N PHE A 327 -13.67 -6.62 -5.54
CA PHE A 327 -14.86 -6.36 -6.36
C PHE A 327 -15.71 -7.61 -6.53
N GLN A 328 -16.97 -7.41 -6.89
CA GLN A 328 -17.94 -8.45 -7.23
C GLN A 328 -18.73 -8.06 -8.49
N ASN A 329 -19.26 -9.06 -9.19
CA ASN A 329 -20.02 -8.89 -10.44
C ASN A 329 -19.27 -8.09 -11.52
N ILE A 330 -17.95 -8.26 -11.68
CA ILE A 330 -17.16 -7.47 -12.63
C ILE A 330 -17.68 -7.63 -14.06
N GLY A 331 -17.72 -6.52 -14.79
CA GLY A 331 -18.11 -6.46 -16.19
C GLY A 331 -19.63 -6.41 -16.39
N SER A 332 -20.40 -6.42 -15.30
CA SER A 332 -21.85 -6.25 -15.31
C SER A 332 -22.26 -4.82 -14.93
N ALA A 333 -23.54 -4.48 -15.12
CA ALA A 333 -24.10 -3.22 -14.65
C ALA A 333 -24.14 -3.11 -13.10
N SER A 334 -24.05 -4.25 -12.40
CA SER A 334 -24.06 -4.35 -10.94
C SER A 334 -22.67 -4.44 -10.31
N GLU A 335 -21.61 -4.22 -11.08
CA GLU A 335 -20.23 -4.21 -10.60
C GLU A 335 -20.08 -3.23 -9.42
N LYS A 336 -19.53 -3.73 -8.30
CA LYS A 336 -19.32 -2.92 -7.11
C LYS A 336 -18.14 -3.44 -6.29
N MET A 337 -17.50 -2.51 -5.60
CA MET A 337 -16.48 -2.79 -4.60
C MET A 337 -17.09 -3.52 -3.40
N MET A 338 -16.35 -4.47 -2.84
CA MET A 338 -16.69 -5.21 -1.63
C MET A 338 -16.04 -4.51 -0.44
N ASN A 339 -16.87 -3.99 0.47
CA ASN A 339 -16.44 -3.26 1.65
C ASN A 339 -17.01 -3.92 2.89
N GLY A 340 -16.15 -4.38 3.80
CA GLY A 340 -16.51 -4.89 5.11
C GLY A 340 -17.10 -6.31 5.14
N GLN A 341 -17.16 -6.87 6.36
CA GLN A 341 -17.57 -8.24 6.65
C GLN A 341 -18.98 -8.59 6.13
N GLN A 342 -19.93 -7.66 6.18
CA GLN A 342 -21.30 -7.94 5.71
C GLN A 342 -21.33 -8.24 4.20
N ALA A 343 -20.60 -7.46 3.40
CA ALA A 343 -20.50 -7.68 1.97
C ALA A 343 -19.76 -9.01 1.67
N TRP A 344 -18.69 -9.28 2.42
CA TRP A 344 -17.94 -10.53 2.36
C TRP A 344 -18.80 -11.77 2.64
N ASP A 345 -19.56 -11.77 3.73
CA ASP A 345 -20.41 -12.89 4.12
C ASP A 345 -21.54 -13.17 3.13
N TYR A 346 -22.10 -12.12 2.54
CA TYR A 346 -23.11 -12.25 1.49
C TYR A 346 -22.53 -12.97 0.26
N CYS A 347 -21.35 -12.58 -0.20
CA CYS A 347 -20.65 -13.23 -1.31
C CYS A 347 -20.30 -14.69 -0.99
N LYS A 348 -19.82 -14.99 0.22
CA LYS A 348 -19.50 -16.36 0.62
C LYS A 348 -20.72 -17.29 0.61
N LYS A 349 -21.88 -16.82 1.07
CA LYS A 349 -23.12 -17.62 1.14
C LYS A 349 -23.73 -17.92 -0.23
N SER A 350 -23.52 -17.05 -1.23
CA SER A 350 -24.10 -17.21 -2.56
C SER A 350 -23.44 -18.31 -3.43
N ARG A 351 -22.33 -18.91 -2.98
CA ARG A 351 -21.50 -19.92 -3.69
C ARG A 351 -21.03 -19.51 -5.09
N LYS A 352 -21.24 -18.27 -5.51
CA LYS A 352 -20.59 -17.68 -6.67
C LYS A 352 -19.31 -17.05 -6.16
N GLN A 353 -18.18 -17.75 -6.25
CA GLN A 353 -16.88 -17.12 -6.03
C GLN A 353 -16.67 -16.10 -7.15
N GLU A 354 -17.17 -14.90 -6.94
CA GLU A 354 -16.96 -13.69 -7.75
C GLU A 354 -15.97 -12.76 -7.02
N GLU A 355 -14.99 -13.34 -6.32
CA GLU A 355 -13.91 -12.55 -5.73
C GLU A 355 -12.98 -12.13 -6.87
N HIS A 356 -12.85 -10.82 -7.07
CA HIS A 356 -11.99 -10.27 -8.10
C HIS A 356 -11.25 -9.03 -7.60
N TRP A 357 -10.08 -8.74 -8.16
CA TRP A 357 -9.16 -7.76 -7.59
C TRP A 357 -8.85 -6.63 -8.56
N HIS A 358 -9.23 -5.42 -8.18
CA HIS A 358 -8.72 -4.23 -8.86
C HIS A 358 -7.69 -3.60 -7.97
N TYR A 359 -6.60 -3.19 -8.57
CA TYR A 359 -5.58 -2.51 -7.81
C TYR A 359 -5.61 -1.03 -8.07
N TRP A 360 -4.96 -0.29 -7.17
CA TRP A 360 -5.10 1.15 -7.03
C TRP A 360 -4.87 1.90 -8.33
N GLU A 361 -4.01 1.39 -9.21
CA GLU A 361 -3.64 2.06 -10.47
C GLU A 361 -4.69 1.90 -11.58
N ALA A 362 -5.54 0.89 -11.46
CA ALA A 362 -6.64 0.62 -12.38
C ALA A 362 -7.97 1.19 -11.89
N LEU A 363 -8.00 1.70 -10.65
CA LEU A 363 -9.19 2.29 -10.06
C LEU A 363 -9.45 3.68 -10.66
N THR A 364 -10.71 3.89 -11.02
CA THR A 364 -11.23 5.18 -11.44
C THR A 364 -11.31 6.15 -10.26
N ALA A 365 -11.38 7.45 -10.55
CA ALA A 365 -11.58 8.48 -9.51
C ALA A 365 -12.82 8.21 -8.64
N ARG A 366 -13.89 7.67 -9.23
CA ARG A 366 -15.13 7.34 -8.53
C ARG A 366 -14.95 6.17 -7.58
N GLU A 367 -14.23 5.13 -7.99
CA GLU A 367 -13.95 3.95 -7.16
C GLU A 367 -13.05 4.33 -5.98
N LEU A 368 -11.96 5.06 -6.22
CA LEU A 368 -11.07 5.56 -5.14
C LEU A 368 -11.82 6.47 -4.17
N SER A 369 -12.61 7.42 -4.66
CA SER A 369 -13.39 8.32 -3.81
C SER A 369 -14.37 7.56 -2.91
N LYS A 370 -15.07 6.56 -3.45
CA LYS A 370 -15.96 5.69 -2.66
C LYS A 370 -15.18 4.87 -1.63
N ARG A 371 -14.04 4.29 -1.99
CA ARG A 371 -13.20 3.52 -1.07
C ARG A 371 -12.72 4.38 0.09
N PHE A 372 -12.15 5.54 -0.20
CA PHE A 372 -11.61 6.44 0.83
C PHE A 372 -12.69 7.03 1.73
N ALA A 373 -13.86 7.37 1.18
CA ALA A 373 -14.99 7.79 2.00
C ALA A 373 -15.44 6.68 2.96
N TYR A 374 -15.47 5.42 2.49
CA TYR A 374 -15.75 4.26 3.34
C TYR A 374 -14.69 4.05 4.42
N LEU A 375 -13.40 4.02 4.06
CA LEU A 375 -12.30 3.84 5.02
C LEU A 375 -12.29 4.94 6.09
N LYS A 376 -12.51 6.20 5.67
CA LYS A 376 -12.62 7.30 6.62
C LYS A 376 -13.78 7.11 7.60
N LYS A 377 -14.94 6.64 7.11
CA LYS A 377 -16.10 6.30 7.95
C LYS A 377 -15.79 5.17 8.93
N CYS A 378 -14.95 4.21 8.52
CA CYS A 378 -14.46 3.14 9.40
C CYS A 378 -13.40 3.62 10.41
N GLY A 379 -13.01 4.89 10.39
CA GLY A 379 -12.08 5.46 11.37
C GLY A 379 -10.62 5.46 10.94
N TRP A 380 -10.32 5.09 9.69
CA TRP A 380 -8.94 5.10 9.21
C TRP A 380 -8.39 6.53 9.15
N SER A 381 -7.07 6.64 9.32
CA SER A 381 -6.35 7.89 9.15
C SER A 381 -5.17 7.77 8.19
N LEU A 382 -4.62 6.56 8.01
CA LEU A 382 -3.46 6.29 7.19
C LEU A 382 -3.77 5.26 6.10
N LEU A 383 -3.16 5.42 4.94
CA LEU A 383 -3.12 4.47 3.84
C LEU A 383 -1.66 4.15 3.55
N HIS A 384 -1.30 2.87 3.50
CA HIS A 384 0.04 2.47 3.10
C HIS A 384 0.00 2.00 1.64
N LEU A 385 0.88 2.51 0.80
CA LEU A 385 0.95 2.18 -0.63
C LEU A 385 2.38 1.74 -0.98
N SER A 386 2.55 0.43 -1.01
CA SER A 386 3.82 -0.29 -1.16
C SER A 386 3.61 -1.62 -1.91
N GLN A 387 3.67 -1.58 -3.24
CA GLN A 387 3.25 -2.70 -4.10
C GLN A 387 4.41 -3.29 -4.90
N HIS A 388 4.52 -4.62 -4.96
CA HIS A 388 5.69 -5.35 -5.49
C HIS A 388 6.06 -5.00 -6.94
N ASN A 389 7.30 -4.52 -7.14
CA ASN A 389 7.83 -4.11 -8.44
C ASN A 389 7.73 -5.23 -9.50
N GLY A 390 7.99 -6.51 -9.18
CA GLY A 390 7.95 -7.60 -10.16
C GLY A 390 6.57 -7.96 -10.64
N LEU A 391 5.55 -7.45 -9.98
CA LEU A 391 4.19 -7.50 -10.46
C LEU A 391 3.78 -6.10 -11.02
N TRP A 392 4.40 -4.99 -10.56
CA TRP A 392 3.86 -3.60 -10.67
C TRP A 392 4.94 -2.49 -10.70
N GLU A 393 5.43 -2.11 -11.89
CA GLU A 393 6.29 -0.91 -12.08
C GLU A 393 5.55 0.17 -12.90
N ARG A 394 5.23 1.32 -12.28
CA ARG A 394 4.59 2.46 -12.97
C ARG A 394 5.10 3.83 -12.55
N LEU A 395 6.12 3.89 -11.69
CA LEU A 395 6.82 5.13 -11.39
C LEU A 395 8.28 5.10 -11.85
N ASP A 396 8.89 3.93 -12.05
CA ASP A 396 10.26 3.84 -12.55
C ASP A 396 10.33 3.42 -14.03
N ALA A 397 10.47 4.39 -14.92
CA ALA A 397 10.78 4.24 -16.35
C ALA A 397 12.25 3.97 -16.65
N GLY A 398 12.93 3.33 -15.68
CA GLY A 398 14.33 3.02 -15.72
C GLY A 398 15.18 4.29 -15.63
N GLY A 399 14.91 5.04 -14.56
CA GLY A 399 15.54 6.31 -14.18
C GLY A 399 14.74 7.57 -14.50
N LYS A 400 13.48 7.43 -14.92
CA LYS A 400 12.54 8.53 -15.18
C LYS A 400 11.19 8.17 -14.60
N ILE A 401 10.33 9.14 -14.33
CA ILE A 401 9.01 8.87 -13.77
C ILE A 401 8.04 8.35 -14.83
N ALA A 402 7.34 7.22 -14.60
CA ALA A 402 6.35 6.77 -15.57
C ALA A 402 5.09 7.66 -15.55
N PRO A 403 4.65 8.22 -16.71
CA PRO A 403 3.62 9.26 -16.72
C PRO A 403 2.25 8.83 -16.17
N HIS A 404 1.84 7.57 -16.40
CA HIS A 404 0.53 7.04 -15.97
C HIS A 404 0.53 6.86 -14.46
N GLY A 405 1.56 6.24 -13.89
CA GLY A 405 1.67 6.10 -12.44
C GLY A 405 1.76 7.46 -11.75
N ALA A 406 2.44 8.45 -12.35
CA ALA A 406 2.47 9.81 -11.81
C ALA A 406 1.06 10.46 -11.78
N GLU A 407 0.31 10.37 -12.88
CA GLU A 407 -1.07 10.88 -12.93
C GLU A 407 -2.00 10.16 -11.95
N GLN A 408 -1.85 8.84 -11.84
CA GLN A 408 -2.64 7.99 -10.97
C GLN A 408 -2.32 8.20 -9.49
N LEU A 409 -1.03 8.37 -9.12
CA LEU A 409 -0.60 8.69 -7.76
C LEU A 409 -1.09 10.08 -7.35
N ALA A 410 -0.99 11.07 -8.24
CA ALA A 410 -1.57 12.39 -7.98
C ALA A 410 -3.09 12.31 -7.74
N MET A 411 -3.81 11.47 -8.49
CA MET A 411 -5.24 11.23 -8.25
C MET A 411 -5.49 10.54 -6.90
N TYR A 412 -4.68 9.52 -6.56
CA TYR A 412 -4.78 8.78 -5.30
C TYR A 412 -4.59 9.72 -4.09
N LEU A 413 -3.46 10.45 -4.06
CA LEU A 413 -3.13 11.43 -3.01
C LEU A 413 -4.22 12.51 -2.90
N ARG A 414 -4.64 13.07 -4.05
CA ARG A 414 -5.70 14.07 -4.07
C ARG A 414 -6.99 13.59 -3.40
N LEU A 415 -7.45 12.40 -3.77
CA LEU A 415 -8.70 11.82 -3.26
C LEU A 415 -8.57 11.35 -1.81
N ALA A 416 -7.40 10.86 -1.39
CA ALA A 416 -7.11 10.53 0.00
C ALA A 416 -7.19 11.78 0.88
N GLY A 417 -6.50 12.85 0.50
CA GLY A 417 -6.53 14.14 1.21
C GLY A 417 -7.92 14.77 1.28
N GLN A 418 -8.73 14.66 0.22
CA GLN A 418 -10.13 15.12 0.23
C GLN A 418 -11.01 14.39 1.27
N ASN A 419 -10.64 13.16 1.63
CA ASN A 419 -11.32 12.37 2.67
C ASN A 419 -10.61 12.44 4.03
N GLY A 420 -9.60 13.30 4.20
CA GLY A 420 -8.85 13.42 5.44
C GLY A 420 -8.07 12.15 5.80
N LEU A 421 -7.57 11.45 4.79
CA LEU A 421 -6.63 10.33 4.90
C LEU A 421 -5.26 10.79 4.42
N VAL A 422 -4.21 10.24 5.02
CA VAL A 422 -2.82 10.47 4.59
C VAL A 422 -2.19 9.19 4.07
N VAL A 423 -1.15 9.32 3.27
CA VAL A 423 -0.55 8.23 2.51
C VAL A 423 0.92 8.08 2.86
N LEU A 424 1.28 6.88 3.28
CA LEU A 424 2.65 6.42 3.33
C LEU A 424 2.98 5.75 2.01
N PHE A 425 4.08 6.16 1.37
CA PHE A 425 4.43 5.71 0.02
C PHE A 425 5.85 5.16 -0.05
N ALA A 426 5.99 3.95 -0.60
CA ALA A 426 7.30 3.38 -0.90
C ALA A 426 7.76 3.82 -2.30
N LEU A 427 8.94 4.46 -2.39
CA LEU A 427 9.48 5.00 -3.65
C LEU A 427 9.75 3.92 -4.70
N THR A 428 10.06 2.71 -4.24
CA THR A 428 10.10 1.44 -4.99
C THR A 428 9.51 0.32 -4.11
N HIS A 429 9.43 -0.93 -4.58
CA HIS A 429 9.08 -2.05 -3.69
C HIS A 429 9.81 -3.35 -4.04
N TYR A 430 10.55 -3.89 -3.06
CA TYR A 430 11.51 -5.00 -3.18
C TYR A 430 12.73 -4.70 -4.09
N PRO A 431 13.88 -5.31 -3.80
CA PRO A 431 15.11 -5.00 -4.52
C PRO A 431 15.06 -5.55 -5.95
N TYR A 432 15.71 -4.84 -6.87
CA TYR A 432 15.84 -5.30 -8.25
C TYR A 432 16.75 -6.51 -8.32
N THR A 433 16.31 -7.56 -9.01
CA THR A 433 17.16 -8.64 -9.53
C THR A 433 17.96 -9.48 -8.53
N VAL A 434 17.77 -9.35 -7.21
CA VAL A 434 18.58 -10.06 -6.20
C VAL A 434 18.51 -11.58 -6.42
N LYS A 435 19.53 -12.16 -7.08
CA LYS A 435 19.84 -13.58 -6.97
C LYS A 435 20.19 -13.82 -5.51
N SER A 436 19.57 -14.82 -4.91
CA SER A 436 19.93 -15.24 -3.57
C SER A 436 20.65 -16.57 -3.61
N ASP A 437 21.56 -16.75 -2.67
CA ASP A 437 22.31 -17.99 -2.45
C ASP A 437 21.63 -18.97 -1.48
N SER A 438 20.43 -18.67 -0.96
CA SER A 438 19.68 -19.58 -0.08
C SER A 438 18.45 -20.17 -0.79
N ALA A 439 18.13 -21.45 -0.56
CA ALA A 439 16.91 -22.08 -1.09
C ALA A 439 15.63 -21.32 -0.69
N PHE A 440 15.64 -20.66 0.48
CA PHE A 440 14.54 -19.81 0.97
C PHE A 440 14.41 -18.48 0.22
N SER A 441 15.45 -18.03 -0.48
CA SER A 441 15.46 -16.76 -1.20
C SER A 441 15.77 -16.87 -2.70
N ALA A 442 16.13 -18.05 -3.22
CA ALA A 442 16.13 -18.33 -4.65
C ALA A 442 14.69 -18.33 -5.18
N GLU A 443 13.75 -18.71 -4.31
CA GLU A 443 12.29 -18.56 -4.42
C GLU A 443 11.78 -17.16 -4.03
N LEU A 444 12.65 -16.20 -3.74
CA LEU A 444 12.34 -14.77 -3.58
C LEU A 444 13.31 -13.93 -4.40
N ALA A 445 14.03 -14.57 -5.33
CA ALA A 445 14.97 -13.89 -6.18
C ALA A 445 14.13 -12.89 -6.96
N GLY A 446 14.33 -11.61 -6.63
CA GLY A 446 13.35 -10.56 -6.86
C GLY A 446 12.84 -10.59 -8.29
N THR A 447 11.63 -10.06 -8.50
CA THR A 447 11.39 -9.10 -9.58
C THR A 447 12.49 -9.19 -10.64
N LYS A 448 12.24 -9.88 -11.76
CA LYS A 448 13.16 -9.91 -12.92
C LYS A 448 12.93 -8.73 -13.90
N PRO A 449 12.73 -7.46 -13.51
CA PRO A 449 12.62 -6.42 -14.49
C PRO A 449 14.04 -6.05 -14.85
N PHE A 450 14.09 -5.60 -16.09
CA PHE A 450 15.25 -5.09 -16.75
C PHE A 450 16.10 -6.07 -17.56
N ASP A 451 15.51 -6.86 -18.45
CA ASP A 451 16.30 -7.29 -19.63
C ASP A 451 16.95 -6.06 -20.32
N ARG A 452 16.29 -4.88 -20.31
CA ARG A 452 16.89 -3.63 -20.80
C ARG A 452 18.08 -3.13 -19.96
N TYR A 453 18.02 -3.20 -18.64
CA TYR A 453 19.07 -2.68 -17.76
C TYR A 453 20.10 -3.79 -17.52
N THR A 454 19.73 -4.96 -17.01
CA THR A 454 20.67 -6.03 -16.74
C THR A 454 21.23 -6.73 -17.98
N ARG A 455 20.42 -7.05 -19.00
CA ARG A 455 20.94 -7.73 -20.22
C ARG A 455 21.39 -6.80 -21.35
N LYS A 456 20.65 -5.71 -21.63
CA LYS A 456 20.97 -4.80 -22.76
C LYS A 456 21.85 -3.61 -22.37
N ALA A 457 21.81 -3.16 -21.12
CA ALA A 457 22.67 -2.09 -20.61
C ALA A 457 23.75 -2.59 -19.63
N GLY A 458 23.75 -3.88 -19.30
CA GLY A 458 24.83 -4.56 -18.56
C GLY A 458 24.87 -4.35 -17.04
N TYR A 459 23.76 -4.00 -16.38
CA TYR A 459 23.77 -3.87 -14.90
C TYR A 459 23.65 -5.21 -14.17
N GLU A 460 24.21 -5.28 -12.96
CA GLU A 460 24.19 -6.46 -12.11
C GLU A 460 23.34 -6.21 -10.85
N ASN A 461 23.01 -7.29 -10.12
CA ASN A 461 22.16 -7.21 -8.93
C ASN A 461 22.74 -6.29 -7.85
N ARG A 462 24.08 -6.34 -7.68
CA ARG A 462 24.81 -5.52 -6.71
C ARG A 462 24.64 -4.02 -6.95
N ASN A 463 24.35 -3.60 -8.18
CA ASN A 463 24.09 -2.20 -8.50
C ASN A 463 22.86 -1.64 -7.78
N TRP A 464 21.91 -2.49 -7.37
CA TRP A 464 20.80 -2.05 -6.55
C TRP A 464 21.23 -1.75 -5.11
N THR A 465 22.03 -2.61 -4.50
CA THR A 465 22.44 -2.46 -3.09
C THR A 465 23.59 -1.46 -2.92
N GLU A 466 24.45 -1.32 -3.93
CA GLU A 466 25.63 -0.45 -3.92
C GLU A 466 25.31 0.93 -4.54
N PRO A 467 25.27 2.02 -3.77
CA PRO A 467 24.95 3.35 -4.29
C PRO A 467 26.05 3.94 -5.19
N ASP A 468 27.28 3.42 -5.18
CA ASP A 468 28.40 3.94 -5.98
C ASP A 468 28.46 3.36 -7.40
N CYS A 469 27.34 3.38 -8.13
CA CYS A 469 27.26 2.85 -9.49
C CYS A 469 26.41 3.68 -10.45
N LEU A 470 26.51 3.39 -11.75
CA LEU A 470 25.77 4.10 -12.80
C LEU A 470 24.24 4.02 -12.62
N PHE A 471 23.73 2.91 -12.09
CA PHE A 471 22.31 2.75 -11.77
C PHE A 471 21.81 3.84 -10.81
N THR A 472 22.62 4.23 -9.81
CA THR A 472 22.26 5.28 -8.86
C THR A 472 21.98 6.62 -9.54
N LYS A 473 22.68 6.96 -10.63
CA LYS A 473 22.40 8.20 -11.39
C LYS A 473 21.01 8.17 -12.02
N PHE A 474 20.60 7.01 -12.54
CA PHE A 474 19.25 6.81 -13.07
C PHE A 474 18.23 6.88 -11.94
N PHE A 475 18.47 6.18 -10.84
CA PHE A 475 17.56 6.17 -9.70
C PHE A 475 17.37 7.58 -9.11
N HIS A 476 18.45 8.33 -8.89
CA HIS A 476 18.40 9.74 -8.46
C HIS A 476 17.66 10.65 -9.44
N CYS A 477 17.74 10.37 -10.74
CA CYS A 477 16.97 11.08 -11.74
C CYS A 477 15.46 10.82 -11.59
N TYR A 478 15.05 9.58 -11.33
CA TYR A 478 13.67 9.25 -10.97
C TYR A 478 13.25 9.97 -9.67
N LEU A 479 14.05 9.89 -8.61
CA LEU A 479 13.78 10.54 -7.33
C LEU A 479 13.62 12.06 -7.45
N LYS A 480 14.46 12.70 -8.27
CA LYS A 480 14.34 14.14 -8.58
C LYS A 480 12.98 14.43 -9.23
N GLN A 481 12.58 13.64 -10.21
CA GLN A 481 11.30 13.82 -10.90
C GLN A 481 10.10 13.57 -9.97
N PHE A 482 10.20 12.59 -9.06
CA PHE A 482 9.23 12.38 -8.01
C PHE A 482 9.10 13.63 -7.11
N ALA A 483 10.23 14.17 -6.64
CA ALA A 483 10.25 15.36 -5.81
C ALA A 483 9.65 16.59 -6.52
N VAL A 484 9.94 16.79 -7.81
CA VAL A 484 9.34 17.87 -8.63
C VAL A 484 7.80 17.82 -8.60
N LEU A 485 7.22 16.63 -8.59
CA LEU A 485 5.78 16.42 -8.65
C LEU A 485 5.12 16.44 -7.27
N PHE A 486 5.77 15.87 -6.24
CA PHE A 486 5.09 15.50 -4.99
C PHE A 486 5.68 16.09 -3.71
N ARG A 487 6.84 16.76 -3.73
CA ARG A 487 7.49 17.29 -2.50
C ARG A 487 6.65 18.29 -1.71
N GLU A 488 5.58 18.82 -2.29
CA GLU A 488 4.69 19.77 -1.62
C GLU A 488 3.32 19.17 -1.29
N GLU A 489 3.05 17.88 -1.54
CA GLU A 489 1.74 17.24 -1.33
C GLU A 489 1.43 16.91 0.15
N ASN A 490 0.55 17.68 0.80
CA ASN A 490 0.23 17.50 2.22
C ASN A 490 -0.45 16.18 2.62
N SER A 491 -1.06 15.44 1.69
CA SER A 491 -1.61 14.10 1.98
C SER A 491 -0.55 13.00 1.93
N LEU A 492 0.65 13.27 1.40
CA LEU A 492 1.79 12.39 1.53
C LEU A 492 2.34 12.55 2.96
N PHE A 493 2.23 11.50 3.77
CA PHE A 493 2.65 11.49 5.17
C PHE A 493 4.14 11.24 5.29
N ALA A 494 4.61 10.17 4.66
CA ALA A 494 5.98 9.71 4.76
C ALA A 494 6.39 8.91 3.51
N LEU A 495 7.69 8.78 3.33
CA LEU A 495 8.34 8.05 2.27
C LEU A 495 9.26 6.96 2.85
N SER A 496 9.33 5.83 2.16
CA SER A 496 10.39 4.83 2.35
C SER A 496 11.07 4.52 1.01
N THR A 497 12.23 3.88 1.05
CA THR A 497 12.96 3.56 -0.18
C THR A 497 12.23 2.47 -0.95
N SER A 498 11.86 1.38 -0.27
CA SER A 498 11.42 0.13 -0.87
C SER A 498 10.30 -0.56 -0.09
N GLY A 499 9.65 0.12 0.86
CA GLY A 499 8.65 -0.50 1.73
C GLY A 499 9.26 -1.73 2.43
N GLU A 500 8.58 -2.88 2.38
CA GLU A 500 9.09 -4.15 2.97
C GLU A 500 10.45 -4.58 2.42
N GLY A 501 10.81 -4.08 1.24
CA GLY A 501 12.07 -4.30 0.58
C GLY A 501 13.27 -3.57 1.18
N ASP A 502 13.10 -2.60 2.09
CA ASP A 502 14.22 -1.80 2.63
C ASP A 502 15.32 -2.71 3.21
N ILE A 503 14.91 -3.72 4.01
CA ILE A 503 15.85 -4.70 4.59
C ILE A 503 16.67 -5.45 3.55
N LYS A 504 16.11 -5.68 2.35
CA LYS A 504 16.81 -6.36 1.26
C LYS A 504 17.63 -5.40 0.40
N ALA A 505 17.25 -4.13 0.32
CA ALA A 505 18.07 -3.08 -0.28
C ALA A 505 19.33 -2.81 0.57
N GLY A 506 19.20 -2.95 1.89
CA GLY A 506 20.28 -2.75 2.84
C GLY A 506 20.48 -1.28 3.22
N PRO A 507 21.16 -1.01 4.33
CA PRO A 507 21.30 0.34 4.89
C PRO A 507 21.97 1.31 3.92
N GLU A 508 22.97 0.90 3.12
CA GLU A 508 23.68 1.79 2.20
C GLU A 508 22.74 2.44 1.17
N ARG A 509 21.95 1.64 0.44
CA ARG A 509 20.97 2.14 -0.53
C ARG A 509 19.87 2.99 0.13
N VAL A 510 19.36 2.55 1.28
CA VAL A 510 18.27 3.26 1.96
C VAL A 510 18.76 4.59 2.53
N ASN A 511 20.00 4.65 3.04
CA ASN A 511 20.65 5.88 3.49
C ASN A 511 20.94 6.84 2.32
N ASP A 512 21.44 6.35 1.17
CA ASP A 512 21.63 7.15 -0.04
C ASP A 512 20.30 7.80 -0.50
N THR A 513 19.24 6.98 -0.58
CA THR A 513 17.90 7.45 -0.97
C THR A 513 17.36 8.49 -0.01
N ALA A 514 17.44 8.23 1.31
CA ALA A 514 17.00 9.16 2.34
C ALA A 514 17.76 10.49 2.27
N LYS A 515 19.10 10.46 2.14
CA LYS A 515 19.93 11.66 1.98
C LYS A 515 19.56 12.44 0.73
N PHE A 516 19.34 11.76 -0.38
CA PHE A 516 18.96 12.40 -1.64
C PHE A 516 17.60 13.07 -1.52
N MET A 517 16.60 12.34 -1.01
CA MET A 517 15.23 12.86 -0.86
C MET A 517 15.15 13.98 0.15
N ASN A 518 15.82 13.90 1.31
CA ASN A 518 15.82 14.99 2.29
C ASN A 518 16.39 16.32 1.75
N ARG A 519 17.25 16.28 0.71
CA ARG A 519 17.72 17.49 0.02
C ARG A 519 16.70 18.07 -0.96
N MET A 520 15.89 17.20 -1.57
CA MET A 520 14.90 17.57 -2.60
C MET A 520 13.50 17.81 -2.03
N ASP A 521 13.22 17.25 -0.87
CA ASP A 521 11.94 17.21 -0.18
C ASP A 521 12.21 17.36 1.33
N CYS A 522 12.00 18.57 1.82
CA CYS A 522 12.15 18.90 3.24
C CYS A 522 10.83 18.82 4.02
N ASN A 523 9.74 18.43 3.36
CA ASN A 523 8.39 18.49 3.93
C ASN A 523 7.95 17.15 4.50
N HIS A 524 8.34 16.03 3.87
CA HIS A 524 7.88 14.70 4.25
C HIS A 524 8.87 13.96 5.14
N LEU A 525 8.34 13.10 6.01
CA LEU A 525 9.16 12.19 6.81
C LEU A 525 9.75 11.10 5.92
N PHE A 526 11.04 10.78 6.10
CA PHE A 526 11.66 9.61 5.50
C PHE A 526 11.87 8.54 6.57
N ILE A 527 11.36 7.33 6.32
CA ILE A 527 11.28 6.24 7.28
C ILE A 527 11.86 4.95 6.69
N SER A 528 12.15 3.97 7.55
CA SER A 528 12.58 2.62 7.15
C SER A 528 11.48 1.60 7.40
N GLU A 529 11.12 0.84 6.36
CA GLU A 529 9.89 0.06 6.33
C GLU A 529 10.03 -1.41 6.00
N PRO A 530 9.02 -2.14 6.48
CA PRO A 530 9.16 -2.93 7.69
C PRO A 530 10.46 -3.74 7.68
N ILE A 531 11.34 -3.41 8.62
CA ILE A 531 12.43 -4.29 9.00
C ILE A 531 11.81 -5.54 9.65
N HIS A 532 12.52 -6.68 9.64
CA HIS A 532 12.04 -7.94 10.22
C HIS A 532 11.39 -7.77 11.61
N ARG A 533 10.61 -8.78 12.05
CA ARG A 533 10.27 -8.90 13.47
C ARG A 533 11.55 -8.71 14.28
N MET A 534 11.49 -7.91 15.35
CA MET A 534 12.67 -7.67 16.17
C MET A 534 13.26 -9.01 16.60
N ARG A 535 14.56 -9.18 16.35
CA ARG A 535 15.37 -10.31 16.83
C ARG A 535 16.38 -9.87 17.88
N MET A 536 16.55 -8.56 18.02
CA MET A 536 17.46 -7.87 18.92
C MET A 536 16.72 -6.62 19.43
N LEU A 537 17.21 -6.01 20.50
CA LEU A 537 16.66 -4.74 20.98
C LEU A 537 16.78 -3.64 19.92
N PRO A 538 15.90 -2.62 19.94
CA PRO A 538 15.90 -1.50 18.99
C PRO A 538 17.27 -0.89 18.66
N ALA A 539 18.15 -0.66 19.65
CA ALA A 539 19.46 -0.08 19.42
C ALA A 539 20.33 -0.92 18.47
N ASP A 540 20.28 -2.25 18.60
CA ASP A 540 21.01 -3.17 17.73
C ASP A 540 20.24 -3.43 16.43
N HIS A 541 18.90 -3.48 16.52
CA HIS A 541 18.00 -3.67 15.38
C HIS A 541 18.14 -2.57 14.32
N CYS A 542 18.41 -1.33 14.75
CA CYS A 542 18.53 -0.16 13.89
C CYS A 542 19.99 0.18 13.52
N GLN A 543 20.96 -0.66 13.90
CA GLN A 543 22.38 -0.39 13.65
C GLN A 543 22.69 -0.30 12.14
N GLY A 544 23.39 0.76 11.73
CA GLY A 544 23.79 1.01 10.34
C GLY A 544 22.79 1.83 9.50
N TRP A 545 21.59 2.06 10.02
CA TRP A 545 20.55 2.84 9.36
C TRP A 545 20.57 4.29 9.87
N GLU A 546 20.45 5.26 8.96
CA GLU A 546 20.50 6.69 9.30
C GLU A 546 19.12 7.34 9.48
N GLN A 547 18.06 6.65 9.11
CA GLN A 547 16.69 7.11 9.32
C GLN A 547 16.42 7.18 10.83
N ARG A 548 15.59 8.12 11.28
CA ARG A 548 15.25 8.23 12.71
C ARG A 548 14.02 7.42 13.11
N LEU A 549 13.32 6.89 12.12
CA LEU A 549 11.98 6.32 12.26
C LEU A 549 11.97 4.93 11.61
N PHE A 550 11.95 3.89 12.45
CA PHE A 550 11.96 2.49 12.04
C PHE A 550 10.63 1.76 12.23
N GLY A 551 10.28 0.92 11.26
CA GLY A 551 9.21 -0.04 11.37
C GLY A 551 9.66 -1.44 11.76
N SER A 552 8.77 -2.22 12.39
CA SER A 552 8.97 -3.64 12.63
C SER A 552 7.70 -4.47 12.37
N ARG A 553 7.90 -5.74 11.98
CA ARG A 553 6.82 -6.70 11.65
C ARG A 553 6.32 -7.45 12.87
N SER A 554 5.01 -7.65 12.94
CA SER A 554 4.32 -8.41 13.97
C SER A 554 3.48 -9.60 13.45
N TYR A 555 3.68 -10.04 12.19
CA TYR A 555 3.03 -11.23 11.59
C TYR A 555 3.29 -12.54 12.33
N TRP A 556 4.49 -12.67 12.90
CA TRP A 556 5.01 -13.91 13.49
C TRP A 556 4.71 -14.04 14.98
N ILE A 557 3.93 -13.11 15.50
CA ILE A 557 3.49 -13.13 16.88
C ILE A 557 2.50 -14.28 17.08
N GLY A 558 2.56 -14.93 18.24
CA GLY A 558 1.69 -16.07 18.53
C GLY A 558 2.25 -17.42 18.07
N GLU A 559 3.53 -17.50 17.71
CA GLU A 559 4.20 -18.76 17.38
C GLU A 559 4.44 -19.65 18.60
N THR A 560 4.92 -19.07 19.70
CA THR A 560 5.39 -19.82 20.88
C THR A 560 4.69 -19.42 22.19
N ILE A 561 4.10 -18.24 22.23
CA ILE A 561 3.38 -17.66 23.37
C ILE A 561 2.06 -17.06 22.91
N LYS A 562 1.17 -16.69 23.83
CA LYS A 562 -0.17 -16.20 23.49
C LYS A 562 -0.08 -14.88 22.68
N PRO A 563 -0.89 -14.71 21.62
CA PRO A 563 -0.69 -13.65 20.64
C PRO A 563 -0.83 -12.22 21.20
N GLU A 564 -1.73 -11.99 22.14
CA GLU A 564 -1.95 -10.70 22.79
C GLU A 564 -0.81 -10.33 23.76
N ILE A 565 -0.32 -11.31 24.53
CA ILE A 565 0.84 -11.12 25.43
C ILE A 565 2.10 -10.82 24.60
N ASP A 566 2.31 -11.59 23.55
CA ASP A 566 3.46 -11.42 22.66
C ASP A 566 3.42 -10.07 21.91
N LEU A 567 2.23 -9.56 21.56
CA LEU A 567 2.06 -8.20 21.05
C LEU A 567 2.40 -7.14 22.10
N CYS A 568 1.90 -7.26 23.34
CA CYS A 568 2.23 -6.34 24.43
C CYS A 568 3.75 -6.24 24.59
N LEU A 569 4.44 -7.38 24.63
CA LEU A 569 5.89 -7.44 24.71
C LEU A 569 6.55 -6.75 23.54
N GLU A 570 6.11 -7.02 22.31
CA GLU A 570 6.66 -6.39 21.11
C GLU A 570 6.55 -4.86 21.18
N TYR A 571 5.38 -4.31 21.52
CA TYR A 571 5.20 -2.86 21.66
C TYR A 571 6.06 -2.27 22.78
N LYS A 572 6.27 -2.98 23.89
CA LYS A 572 7.15 -2.52 24.97
C LYS A 572 8.62 -2.59 24.60
N PHE A 573 9.04 -3.58 23.80
CA PHE A 573 10.38 -3.62 23.25
C PHE A 573 10.60 -2.48 22.26
N MET A 574 9.62 -2.15 21.41
CA MET A 574 9.72 -1.01 20.49
C MET A 574 10.00 0.31 21.23
N GLN A 575 9.44 0.47 22.43
CA GLN A 575 9.62 1.66 23.28
C GLN A 575 11.03 1.82 23.87
N THR A 576 11.91 0.82 23.79
CA THR A 576 13.30 0.96 24.27
C THR A 576 14.21 1.66 23.25
N GLY A 577 13.69 2.04 22.08
CA GLY A 577 14.43 2.84 21.09
C GLY A 577 13.51 3.48 20.04
N HIS A 578 14.02 3.63 18.82
CA HIS A 578 13.38 4.44 17.76
C HIS A 578 12.49 3.63 16.80
N VAL A 579 11.76 2.63 17.31
CA VAL A 579 10.78 1.87 16.51
C VAL A 579 9.40 2.52 16.66
N PHE A 580 8.96 3.22 15.62
CA PHE A 580 7.75 4.06 15.63
C PHE A 580 6.56 3.43 14.91
N MET A 581 6.80 2.36 14.13
CA MET A 581 5.79 1.73 13.29
C MET A 581 5.71 0.23 13.55
N ALA A 582 4.51 -0.26 13.79
CA ALA A 582 4.22 -1.69 13.91
C ALA A 582 3.34 -2.16 12.76
N GLU A 583 3.75 -3.25 12.12
CA GLU A 583 3.07 -3.83 10.98
C GLU A 583 2.41 -5.17 11.36
N GLY A 584 1.09 -5.19 11.45
CA GLY A 584 0.22 -6.28 11.88
C GLY A 584 -0.21 -7.22 10.76
N CYS A 585 -0.90 -8.30 11.13
CA CYS A 585 -1.21 -9.48 10.32
C CYS A 585 -1.66 -9.25 8.85
N TRP A 586 -1.24 -10.15 7.96
CA TRP A 586 -1.69 -10.23 6.56
C TRP A 586 -2.65 -11.42 6.36
N PRO A 587 -3.92 -11.19 6.05
CA PRO A 587 -4.83 -12.26 5.66
C PRO A 587 -4.68 -12.58 4.16
N PHE A 588 -4.08 -13.72 3.83
CA PHE A 588 -4.16 -14.20 2.44
C PHE A 588 -5.61 -14.44 2.04
N PHE A 589 -6.09 -13.86 0.95
CA PHE A 589 -7.46 -14.05 0.50
C PHE A 589 -7.69 -15.41 -0.19
N PRO A 590 -8.93 -15.93 -0.24
CA PRO A 590 -9.24 -17.23 -0.82
C PRO A 590 -8.80 -17.40 -2.27
N LEU A 591 -9.02 -16.42 -3.16
CA LEU A 591 -8.62 -16.53 -4.57
C LEU A 591 -7.11 -16.78 -4.71
N TYR A 592 -6.31 -15.98 -4.02
CA TYR A 592 -4.85 -16.16 -3.98
C TYR A 592 -4.45 -17.51 -3.40
N MET A 593 -5.08 -17.92 -2.30
CA MET A 593 -4.80 -19.23 -1.70
C MET A 593 -5.16 -20.39 -2.63
N ASN A 594 -6.26 -20.29 -3.37
CA ASN A 594 -6.66 -21.27 -4.36
C ASN A 594 -5.65 -21.34 -5.51
N PHE A 595 -5.22 -20.20 -6.02
CA PHE A 595 -4.17 -20.12 -7.03
C PHE A 595 -2.89 -20.81 -6.56
N GLN A 596 -2.39 -20.45 -5.36
CA GLN A 596 -1.21 -21.06 -4.73
C GLN A 596 -1.32 -22.58 -4.57
N ASN A 597 -2.49 -23.07 -4.14
CA ASN A 597 -2.76 -24.49 -4.03
C ASN A 597 -2.73 -25.19 -5.39
N ARG A 598 -3.31 -24.56 -6.43
CA ARG A 598 -3.39 -25.11 -7.78
C ARG A 598 -2.02 -25.20 -8.44
N ILE A 599 -1.21 -24.15 -8.34
CA ILE A 599 0.13 -24.14 -8.92
C ILE A 599 1.14 -24.91 -8.06
N GLY A 600 0.77 -25.41 -6.87
CA GLY A 600 1.75 -26.05 -5.98
C GLY A 600 2.82 -25.07 -5.49
N GLY A 601 2.48 -23.79 -5.38
CA GLY A 601 3.39 -22.72 -4.99
C GLY A 601 3.72 -22.76 -3.49
N ARG A 602 4.45 -21.75 -3.02
CA ARG A 602 4.95 -21.65 -1.63
C ARG A 602 3.88 -21.80 -0.54
N TYR A 603 2.64 -21.45 -0.88
CA TYR A 603 1.52 -21.49 0.04
C TYR A 603 0.58 -22.68 -0.19
N SER A 604 0.97 -23.64 -1.03
CA SER A 604 0.18 -24.84 -1.27
C SER A 604 -0.09 -25.63 0.02
N GLY A 605 -1.32 -26.16 0.14
CA GLY A 605 -1.84 -26.86 1.31
C GLY A 605 -2.26 -25.98 2.48
N LYS A 606 -2.07 -24.66 2.40
CA LYS A 606 -2.42 -23.73 3.51
C LYS A 606 -3.86 -23.22 3.38
N LYS A 607 -4.42 -22.78 4.50
CA LYS A 607 -5.76 -22.21 4.59
C LYS A 607 -5.69 -20.69 4.79
N THR A 608 -6.65 -19.99 4.21
CA THR A 608 -6.90 -18.58 4.53
C THR A 608 -7.59 -18.44 5.89
N TRP A 609 -7.33 -17.32 6.55
CA TRP A 609 -8.01 -16.84 7.75
C TRP A 609 -8.68 -15.47 7.54
N ALA A 610 -8.71 -14.99 6.28
CA ALA A 610 -9.43 -13.78 5.88
C ALA A 610 -10.92 -13.90 6.22
N GLY A 611 -11.48 -12.83 6.81
CA GLY A 611 -12.89 -12.78 7.23
C GLY A 611 -13.28 -13.78 8.32
N THR A 612 -12.31 -14.28 9.10
CA THR A 612 -12.56 -15.13 10.27
C THR A 612 -12.48 -14.33 11.57
N ALA A 613 -13.14 -14.81 12.63
CA ALA A 613 -13.07 -14.20 13.96
C ALA A 613 -11.63 -14.17 14.53
N TYR A 614 -10.78 -15.15 14.17
CA TYR A 614 -9.38 -15.19 14.62
C TYR A 614 -8.58 -14.01 14.06
N TYR A 615 -8.75 -13.70 12.77
CA TYR A 615 -8.13 -12.55 12.14
C TYR A 615 -8.68 -11.24 12.74
N ARG A 616 -10.00 -11.15 12.96
CA ARG A 616 -10.62 -9.97 13.60
C ARG A 616 -10.04 -9.69 14.99
N ASN A 617 -9.95 -10.70 15.85
CA ASN A 617 -9.39 -10.58 17.19
C ASN A 617 -7.91 -10.18 17.14
N ARG A 618 -7.14 -10.77 16.21
CA ARG A 618 -5.73 -10.44 16.04
C ARG A 618 -5.52 -8.98 15.61
N LEU A 619 -6.33 -8.50 14.66
CA LEU A 619 -6.34 -7.11 14.22
C LEU A 619 -6.68 -6.17 15.38
N ARG A 620 -7.74 -6.49 16.12
CA ARG A 620 -8.14 -5.75 17.31
C ARG A 620 -7.01 -5.65 18.33
N ASP A 621 -6.40 -6.77 18.69
CA ASP A 621 -5.28 -6.79 19.64
C ASP A 621 -4.13 -5.89 19.16
N THR A 622 -3.80 -5.93 17.86
CA THR A 622 -2.78 -5.05 17.27
C THR A 622 -3.14 -3.57 17.45
N LEU A 623 -4.36 -3.17 17.11
CA LEU A 623 -4.81 -1.77 17.19
C LEU A 623 -4.84 -1.24 18.61
N TYR A 624 -5.49 -1.96 19.53
CA TYR A 624 -5.76 -1.41 20.88
C TYR A 624 -4.57 -1.57 21.82
N LEU A 625 -3.71 -2.57 21.64
CA LEU A 625 -2.42 -2.62 22.34
C LEU A 625 -1.47 -1.55 21.80
N GLY A 626 -1.41 -1.35 20.48
CA GLY A 626 -0.63 -0.28 19.89
C GLY A 626 -1.09 1.11 20.38
N LEU A 627 -2.40 1.33 20.53
CA LEU A 627 -2.96 2.57 21.08
C LEU A 627 -2.50 2.82 22.52
N VAL A 628 -2.64 1.82 23.39
CA VAL A 628 -2.26 1.91 24.80
C VAL A 628 -0.75 2.12 24.97
N HIS A 629 0.04 1.42 24.17
CA HIS A 629 1.50 1.56 24.14
C HIS A 629 1.97 2.76 23.30
N ARG A 630 1.04 3.59 22.81
CA ARG A 630 1.32 4.83 22.08
C ARG A 630 2.23 4.64 20.86
N SER A 631 2.11 3.52 20.17
CA SER A 631 2.82 3.31 18.90
C SER A 631 2.36 4.37 17.89
N PRO A 632 3.25 5.24 17.38
CA PRO A 632 2.84 6.36 16.54
C PRO A 632 2.13 5.94 15.24
N VAL A 633 2.55 4.82 14.64
CA VAL A 633 1.95 4.28 13.42
C VAL A 633 1.65 2.80 13.61
N ILE A 634 0.39 2.43 13.36
CA ILE A 634 -0.08 1.04 13.41
C ILE A 634 -0.66 0.68 12.04
N LEU A 635 0.04 -0.18 11.32
CA LEU A 635 -0.34 -0.65 9.99
C LEU A 635 -0.68 -2.12 10.01
N THR A 636 -1.49 -2.58 9.07
CA THR A 636 -1.68 -3.99 8.72
C THR A 636 -1.48 -4.20 7.23
N TRP A 637 -1.56 -5.44 6.74
CA TRP A 637 -1.53 -5.72 5.31
C TRP A 637 -2.90 -6.05 4.75
N GLU A 638 -3.25 -5.35 3.66
CA GLU A 638 -4.42 -5.64 2.83
C GLU A 638 -5.71 -5.87 3.63
N GLU A 639 -5.94 -5.08 4.67
CA GLU A 639 -7.17 -5.18 5.44
C GLU A 639 -8.36 -4.69 4.62
N GLN A 640 -9.25 -5.62 4.22
CA GLN A 640 -10.40 -5.34 3.34
C GLN A 640 -11.75 -5.87 3.83
N ILE A 641 -11.78 -6.43 5.05
CA ILE A 641 -12.98 -7.09 5.60
C ILE A 641 -13.35 -6.53 6.98
N PHE A 642 -12.35 -6.19 7.79
CA PHE A 642 -12.53 -5.72 9.17
C PHE A 642 -12.12 -4.27 9.36
N GLU A 643 -12.26 -3.44 8.32
CA GLU A 643 -11.83 -2.04 8.35
C GLU A 643 -12.49 -1.25 9.49
N ASP A 644 -13.68 -1.69 9.93
CA ASP A 644 -14.45 -1.12 11.04
C ASP A 644 -13.81 -1.32 12.42
N GLU A 645 -12.78 -2.15 12.56
CA GLU A 645 -12.02 -2.27 13.82
C GLU A 645 -11.34 -0.95 14.23
N HIS A 646 -11.09 -0.06 13.28
CA HIS A 646 -10.51 1.27 13.48
C HIS A 646 -11.52 2.32 14.01
N LEU A 647 -12.82 2.01 14.04
CA LEU A 647 -13.87 3.00 14.34
C LEU A 647 -13.70 3.57 15.75
N VAL A 648 -13.64 2.68 16.75
CA VAL A 648 -13.47 3.07 18.15
C VAL A 648 -12.06 3.58 18.40
N PHE A 649 -11.04 3.03 17.74
CA PHE A 649 -9.66 3.54 17.81
C PHE A 649 -9.59 5.04 17.50
N ASN A 650 -10.16 5.49 16.39
CA ASN A 650 -10.11 6.91 16.02
C ASN A 650 -11.00 7.79 16.90
N GLN A 651 -12.09 7.26 17.46
CA GLN A 651 -12.86 7.97 18.49
C GLN A 651 -12.02 8.15 19.76
N ALA A 652 -11.32 7.12 20.19
CA ALA A 652 -10.43 7.14 21.35
C ALA A 652 -9.28 8.15 21.17
N VAL A 653 -8.62 8.14 20.01
CA VAL A 653 -7.56 9.09 19.68
C VAL A 653 -8.04 10.54 19.81
N LYS A 654 -9.29 10.85 19.43
CA LYS A 654 -9.86 12.21 19.55
C LYS A 654 -10.29 12.58 20.96
N LEU A 655 -10.55 11.59 21.83
CA LEU A 655 -10.97 11.82 23.21
C LEU A 655 -9.79 12.07 24.16
N ILE A 656 -8.58 11.65 23.79
CA ILE A 656 -7.39 11.75 24.63
C ILE A 656 -6.62 13.03 24.28
N ASN A 657 -6.18 13.75 25.31
CA ASN A 657 -5.17 14.79 25.14
C ASN A 657 -3.79 14.13 25.00
N TRP A 658 -3.21 14.16 23.80
CA TRP A 658 -1.88 13.57 23.55
C TRP A 658 -0.73 14.50 23.89
N GLU A 659 -1.00 15.78 24.18
CA GLU A 659 0.00 16.75 24.62
C GLU A 659 0.36 16.60 26.10
N GLN A 660 -0.49 15.91 26.87
CA GLN A 660 -0.24 15.67 28.30
C GLN A 660 0.95 14.72 28.51
N GLU A 661 1.60 14.84 29.66
CA GLU A 661 2.59 13.86 30.09
C GLU A 661 1.91 12.58 30.57
N PHE A 662 2.52 11.44 30.24
CA PHE A 662 2.07 10.12 30.69
C PHE A 662 2.95 9.62 31.82
N LEU A 663 2.34 8.89 32.76
CA LEU A 663 2.98 8.38 33.95
C LEU A 663 4.13 7.42 33.57
N ALA A 664 5.33 7.73 34.04
CA ALA A 664 6.48 6.82 33.95
C ALA A 664 6.26 5.61 34.89
N PRO A 665 6.34 4.36 34.40
CA PRO A 665 6.21 3.19 35.25
C PRO A 665 7.31 3.10 36.31
N GLU A 666 6.94 2.86 37.57
CA GLU A 666 7.90 2.64 38.68
C GLU A 666 8.37 1.18 38.79
N ILE A 667 7.99 0.34 37.84
CA ILE A 667 8.47 -1.03 37.72
C ILE A 667 9.17 -1.18 36.38
N GLU A 668 10.35 -1.76 36.41
CA GLU A 668 11.17 -2.03 35.26
C GLU A 668 11.46 -3.50 35.13
N ILE A 669 11.53 -3.95 33.88
CA ILE A 669 12.10 -5.25 33.54
C ILE A 669 13.36 -4.97 32.72
N ALA A 670 14.51 -5.29 33.31
CA ALA A 670 15.79 -5.22 32.62
C ALA A 670 15.87 -6.36 31.60
N VAL A 671 16.16 -6.00 30.35
CA VAL A 671 16.20 -6.90 29.20
C VAL A 671 17.45 -6.65 28.36
N ASP A 672 17.87 -7.67 27.62
CA ASP A 672 18.83 -7.52 26.51
C ASP A 672 18.30 -8.23 25.24
N SER A 673 19.11 -8.27 24.19
CA SER A 673 18.73 -8.90 22.92
C SER A 673 18.42 -10.40 23.05
N SER A 674 18.89 -11.10 24.08
CA SER A 674 18.52 -12.51 24.35
C SER A 674 17.08 -12.67 24.83
N ASN A 675 16.44 -11.59 25.31
CA ASN A 675 15.06 -11.59 25.78
C ASN A 675 14.02 -11.42 24.65
N ILE A 676 14.46 -11.13 23.43
CA ILE A 676 13.55 -10.88 22.30
C ILE A 676 12.96 -12.18 21.73
N LEU A 677 13.73 -13.27 21.79
CA LEU A 677 13.37 -14.58 21.24
C LEU A 677 13.47 -15.71 22.29
N ASP A 678 12.97 -16.90 21.93
CA ASP A 678 13.18 -18.16 22.64
C ASP A 678 12.91 -18.14 24.15
N ILE A 679 13.84 -18.64 24.96
CA ILE A 679 13.69 -18.80 26.41
C ILE A 679 13.57 -17.44 27.09
N GLY A 680 14.37 -16.45 26.67
CA GLY A 680 14.32 -15.10 27.23
C GLY A 680 12.97 -14.41 26.98
N ARG A 681 12.37 -14.62 25.80
CA ARG A 681 11.01 -14.14 25.48
C ARG A 681 9.95 -14.78 26.38
N LYS A 682 10.08 -16.07 26.70
CA LYS A 682 9.18 -16.78 27.63
C LYS A 682 9.29 -16.26 29.07
N THR A 683 10.46 -15.82 29.52
CA THR A 683 10.59 -15.15 30.82
C THR A 683 9.79 -13.84 30.83
N CYS A 684 9.86 -13.05 29.76
CA CYS A 684 9.09 -11.82 29.62
C CYS A 684 7.58 -12.05 29.55
N ASP A 685 7.13 -13.10 28.84
CA ASP A 685 5.72 -13.54 28.79
C ASP A 685 5.12 -13.73 30.18
N ARG A 686 5.85 -14.38 31.08
CA ARG A 686 5.38 -14.59 32.47
C ARG A 686 5.23 -13.30 33.26
N TYR A 687 6.09 -12.31 33.02
CA TYR A 687 5.93 -11.00 33.65
C TYR A 687 4.75 -10.23 33.05
N GLU A 688 4.58 -10.25 31.73
CA GLU A 688 3.44 -9.60 31.07
C GLU A 688 2.10 -10.23 31.49
N ASP A 689 1.99 -11.56 31.54
CA ASP A 689 0.75 -12.23 32.02
C ASP A 689 0.46 -11.85 33.49
N PHE A 690 1.48 -11.72 34.34
CA PHE A 690 1.29 -11.26 35.71
C PHE A 690 0.79 -9.81 35.76
N PHE A 691 1.50 -8.87 35.14
CA PHE A 691 1.19 -7.44 35.24
C PHE A 691 -0.05 -7.02 34.44
N SER A 692 -0.49 -7.81 33.46
CA SER A 692 -1.78 -7.62 32.78
C SER A 692 -2.96 -8.22 33.56
N SER A 693 -2.72 -9.20 34.46
CA SER A 693 -3.74 -9.76 35.36
C SER A 693 -3.96 -8.94 36.63
N ILE A 694 -2.92 -8.25 37.11
CA ILE A 694 -2.97 -7.27 38.20
C ILE A 694 -2.44 -5.97 37.59
N PRO A 695 -3.32 -5.13 36.99
CA PRO A 695 -2.94 -4.04 36.10
C PRO A 695 -2.04 -3.01 36.80
N LEU A 696 -0.74 -3.26 36.76
CA LEU A 696 0.30 -2.42 37.33
C LEU A 696 1.29 -2.11 36.21
N MET A 697 1.43 -0.82 35.90
CA MET A 697 2.31 -0.38 34.81
C MET A 697 3.75 -0.80 35.07
N TYR A 698 4.40 -1.29 34.01
CA TYR A 698 5.83 -1.54 33.97
C TYR A 698 6.39 -1.17 32.59
N ARG A 699 7.70 -0.92 32.51
CA ARG A 699 8.43 -0.70 31.26
C ARG A 699 9.56 -1.71 31.07
N MET A 700 9.97 -1.92 29.82
CA MET A 700 11.23 -2.59 29.51
C MET A 700 12.36 -1.56 29.57
N ARG A 701 13.51 -1.96 30.10
CA ARG A 701 14.74 -1.15 30.12
C ARG A 701 15.88 -1.97 29.55
N ASP A 702 16.65 -1.39 28.64
CA ASP A 702 17.89 -2.01 28.19
C ASP A 702 18.85 -2.16 29.38
N ALA A 703 19.30 -3.39 29.65
CA ALA A 703 20.16 -3.69 30.78
C ALA A 703 21.52 -2.97 30.70
N ARG A 704 21.95 -2.55 29.50
CA ARG A 704 23.16 -1.74 29.27
C ARG A 704 23.00 -0.30 29.77
N ASP A 705 21.78 0.17 29.94
CA ASP A 705 21.50 1.54 30.32
C ASP A 705 21.77 1.74 31.82
N ILE A 706 22.92 2.35 32.14
CA ILE A 706 23.46 2.49 33.50
C ILE A 706 22.86 3.66 34.31
N THR A 707 21.82 4.30 33.79
CA THR A 707 21.12 5.40 34.48
C THR A 707 19.84 4.87 35.12
N PRO A 708 19.88 4.18 36.29
CA PRO A 708 18.66 3.74 36.94
C PRO A 708 17.88 4.97 37.40
N GLU A 709 16.58 5.01 37.07
CA GLU A 709 15.69 5.92 37.76
C GLU A 709 15.67 5.54 39.25
N LYS A 710 16.11 6.46 40.12
CA LYS A 710 16.35 6.24 41.56
C LYS A 710 15.17 5.67 42.37
N LYS A 711 13.98 5.48 41.77
CA LYS A 711 12.75 5.04 42.44
C LYS A 711 12.13 3.75 41.86
N ALA A 712 12.70 3.16 40.80
CA ALA A 712 12.12 2.01 40.13
C ALA A 712 12.45 0.67 40.83
N VAL A 713 11.48 -0.25 40.89
CA VAL A 713 11.71 -1.66 41.23
C VAL A 713 12.10 -2.38 39.97
N THR A 714 13.29 -2.98 39.94
CA THR A 714 13.79 -3.68 38.74
C THR A 714 13.72 -5.19 38.92
N PHE A 715 13.07 -5.86 37.97
CA PHE A 715 13.19 -7.29 37.75
C PHE A 715 14.19 -7.53 36.61
N ASP A 716 15.07 -8.51 36.74
CA ASP A 716 16.02 -8.87 35.67
C ASP A 716 15.50 -10.08 34.89
N ALA A 717 15.07 -9.88 33.64
CA ALA A 717 14.57 -10.96 32.79
C ALA A 717 15.67 -11.83 32.18
N ARG A 718 16.95 -11.46 32.35
CA ARG A 718 18.11 -12.30 32.01
C ARG A 718 18.29 -13.43 33.01
N LEU A 719 17.70 -13.30 34.20
CA LEU A 719 17.64 -14.31 35.24
C LEU A 719 16.34 -15.13 35.14
N PRO A 720 16.28 -16.34 35.74
CA PRO A 720 15.04 -17.09 35.83
C PRO A 720 13.90 -16.27 36.45
N PHE A 721 12.68 -16.46 35.93
CA PHE A 721 11.51 -15.70 36.36
C PHE A 721 11.31 -15.71 37.89
N GLN A 722 11.17 -14.51 38.46
CA GLN A 722 10.81 -14.29 39.85
C GLN A 722 9.36 -13.80 39.92
N LYS A 723 8.48 -14.56 40.61
CA LYS A 723 7.07 -14.17 40.74
C LYS A 723 6.96 -12.82 41.47
N PRO A 724 6.41 -11.76 40.84
CA PRO A 724 6.32 -10.47 41.50
C PRO A 724 5.36 -10.53 42.71
N ARG A 725 5.77 -9.92 43.82
CA ARG A 725 5.00 -9.85 45.07
C ARG A 725 5.23 -8.51 45.76
N PHE A 726 4.21 -8.03 46.47
CA PHE A 726 4.32 -6.85 47.32
C PHE A 726 5.13 -7.15 48.59
N THR A 727 5.69 -6.11 49.21
CA THR A 727 6.43 -6.19 50.48
C THR A 727 5.59 -6.85 51.58
N SER A 728 4.29 -6.54 51.69
CA SER A 728 3.37 -7.20 52.64
C SER A 728 3.23 -8.72 52.43
N ASN A 729 3.59 -9.21 51.24
CA ASN A 729 3.46 -10.60 50.81
C ASN A 729 4.84 -11.26 50.61
N GLY A 730 5.88 -10.70 51.22
CA GLY A 730 7.26 -11.22 51.16
C GLY A 730 7.96 -11.00 49.81
N GLY A 731 7.59 -9.95 49.06
CA GLY A 731 8.22 -9.58 47.80
C GLY A 731 8.96 -8.26 47.82
N ILE A 732 9.44 -7.84 46.65
CA ILE A 732 10.25 -6.62 46.48
C ILE A 732 9.45 -5.40 45.98
N ILE A 733 8.18 -5.58 45.58
CA ILE A 733 7.35 -4.46 45.11
C ILE A 733 6.85 -3.68 46.34
N PRO A 734 7.18 -2.38 46.52
CA PRO A 734 6.70 -1.60 47.64
C PRO A 734 5.18 -1.54 47.71
N ASP A 735 4.60 -1.73 48.90
CA ASP A 735 3.15 -1.65 49.12
C ASP A 735 2.53 -0.32 48.69
N ARG A 736 3.31 0.77 48.70
CA ARG A 736 2.87 2.07 48.17
C ARG A 736 2.40 2.02 46.71
N LEU A 737 2.85 1.05 45.91
CA LEU A 737 2.44 0.89 44.52
C LEU A 737 1.06 0.25 44.37
N LYS A 738 0.45 -0.29 45.45
CA LYS A 738 -0.97 -0.73 45.43
C LYS A 738 -1.91 0.42 45.05
N LYS A 739 -1.59 1.66 45.46
CA LYS A 739 -2.35 2.86 45.09
C LYS A 739 -2.17 3.27 43.61
N HIS A 740 -1.32 2.57 42.86
CA HIS A 740 -1.07 2.79 41.43
C HIS A 740 -1.81 1.77 40.57
N ILE A 741 -2.56 0.84 41.17
CA ILE A 741 -3.43 -0.09 40.45
C ILE A 741 -4.77 0.64 40.21
N PRO A 742 -5.12 1.04 38.98
CA PRO A 742 -6.34 1.80 38.72
C PRO A 742 -7.54 0.89 38.43
N LEU A 743 -7.30 -0.40 38.21
CA LEU A 743 -8.29 -1.34 37.69
C LEU A 743 -8.23 -2.68 38.43
N HIS A 744 -9.39 -3.16 38.90
CA HIS A 744 -9.62 -4.56 39.25
C HIS A 744 -10.58 -5.18 38.23
N LEU A 745 -10.31 -6.38 37.73
CA LEU A 745 -11.05 -7.02 36.65
C LEU A 745 -11.39 -8.48 36.99
N SER A 746 -12.33 -9.09 36.26
CA SER A 746 -12.59 -10.52 36.33
C SER A 746 -11.36 -11.34 35.92
N THR A 747 -11.20 -12.53 36.51
CA THR A 747 -9.98 -13.38 36.41
C THR A 747 -9.64 -13.82 35.00
N ASP A 748 -10.64 -13.92 34.14
CA ASP A 748 -10.52 -14.37 32.75
C ASP A 748 -10.16 -13.26 31.76
N TYR A 749 -10.16 -12.01 32.24
CA TYR A 749 -9.75 -10.85 31.47
C TYR A 749 -8.32 -10.46 31.81
N ARG A 750 -7.73 -9.67 30.92
CA ARG A 750 -6.45 -8.98 31.12
C ARG A 750 -6.63 -7.52 30.73
N ALA A 751 -5.74 -6.67 31.22
CA ALA A 751 -5.75 -5.26 30.89
C ALA A 751 -4.36 -4.71 30.60
N SER A 752 -4.26 -3.97 29.50
CA SER A 752 -3.14 -3.07 29.22
C SER A 752 -3.66 -1.64 29.30
N TYR A 753 -2.94 -0.76 29.98
CA TYR A 753 -3.37 0.62 30.14
C TYR A 753 -2.20 1.61 30.18
N ILE A 754 -2.55 2.88 29.98
CA ILE A 754 -1.68 4.02 30.26
C ILE A 754 -2.48 5.12 30.97
N TRP A 755 -1.80 5.83 31.86
CA TRP A 755 -2.37 6.86 32.71
C TRP A 755 -1.57 8.16 32.55
N SER A 756 -2.22 9.31 32.50
CA SER A 756 -1.54 10.60 32.53
C SER A 756 -0.81 10.80 33.85
N ALA A 757 0.25 11.62 33.85
CA ALA A 757 1.05 11.92 35.03
C ALA A 757 0.21 12.58 36.14
N ASP A 758 -0.75 13.42 35.77
CA ASP A 758 -1.72 14.07 36.68
C ASP A 758 -2.87 13.15 37.13
N ARG A 759 -2.95 11.95 36.56
CA ARG A 759 -3.98 10.93 36.79
C ARG A 759 -5.41 11.31 36.37
N GLU A 760 -5.59 12.38 35.61
CA GLU A 760 -6.90 12.85 35.15
C GLU A 760 -7.35 12.18 33.84
N SER A 761 -6.44 11.53 33.10
CA SER A 761 -6.71 10.85 31.82
C SER A 761 -6.18 9.42 31.82
N PHE A 762 -7.03 8.44 31.53
CA PHE A 762 -6.68 7.01 31.55
C PHE A 762 -7.28 6.31 30.34
N ILE A 763 -6.53 5.36 29.76
CA ILE A 763 -7.01 4.48 28.70
C ILE A 763 -6.61 3.05 29.01
N ALA A 764 -7.56 2.11 28.95
CA ALA A 764 -7.32 0.69 29.13
C ALA A 764 -8.03 -0.15 28.09
N TYR A 765 -7.29 -1.08 27.49
CA TYR A 765 -7.82 -2.17 26.67
C TYR A 765 -8.03 -3.40 27.54
N LEU A 766 -9.28 -3.86 27.64
CA LEU A 766 -9.70 -5.01 28.45
C LEU A 766 -10.07 -6.14 27.50
N TYR A 767 -9.33 -7.25 27.55
CA TYR A 767 -9.47 -8.32 26.57
C TYR A 767 -9.68 -9.68 27.22
N ASN A 768 -10.54 -10.48 26.58
CA ASN A 768 -10.95 -11.79 27.07
C ASN A 768 -9.93 -12.87 26.68
N CYS A 769 -9.35 -13.53 27.68
CA CYS A 769 -8.25 -14.48 27.55
C CYS A 769 -8.66 -15.93 27.85
N THR A 770 -9.97 -16.23 27.85
CA THR A 770 -10.53 -17.51 28.31
C THR A 770 -10.13 -18.75 27.50
N ARG A 771 -9.87 -18.60 26.19
CA ARG A 771 -9.58 -19.73 25.32
C ARG A 771 -8.70 -19.36 24.12
N TYR A 772 -7.87 -20.33 23.75
CA TYR A 772 -6.99 -20.30 22.57
C TYR A 772 -7.20 -21.55 21.74
N LYS A 773 -6.76 -21.49 20.48
CA LYS A 773 -6.66 -22.67 19.61
C LYS A 773 -5.37 -22.65 18.82
N TYR A 774 -4.83 -23.86 18.66
CA TYR A 774 -3.63 -24.08 17.86
C TYR A 774 -4.02 -24.38 16.41
N PHE A 775 -3.52 -23.55 15.49
CA PHE A 775 -3.64 -23.76 14.06
C PHE A 775 -2.47 -23.12 13.32
N LYS A 776 -1.85 -23.87 12.41
CA LYS A 776 -0.83 -23.33 11.53
C LYS A 776 -1.48 -22.59 10.36
N LEU A 777 -1.52 -21.27 10.47
CA LEU A 777 -1.95 -20.35 9.42
C LEU A 777 -0.74 -19.53 8.97
N GLN A 778 -0.66 -19.19 7.69
CA GLN A 778 0.49 -18.47 7.15
C GLN A 778 0.52 -17.02 7.68
N LEU A 779 1.69 -16.55 8.17
CA LEU A 779 1.91 -15.18 8.67
C LEU A 779 0.91 -14.76 9.77
N ALA A 780 0.45 -15.73 10.56
CA ALA A 780 -0.62 -15.56 11.53
C ALA A 780 -0.23 -16.03 12.95
N GLY A 781 0.99 -16.51 13.13
CA GLY A 781 1.36 -17.34 14.29
C GLY A 781 0.63 -18.69 14.31
N TYR A 782 0.81 -19.43 15.41
CA TYR A 782 0.21 -20.75 15.60
C TYR A 782 -0.91 -20.77 16.65
N ILE A 783 -0.94 -19.77 17.53
CA ILE A 783 -1.90 -19.67 18.64
C ILE A 783 -2.85 -18.52 18.36
N HIS A 784 -4.15 -18.80 18.40
CA HIS A 784 -5.22 -17.86 18.08
C HIS A 784 -6.18 -17.69 19.25
N ARG A 785 -6.49 -16.44 19.63
CA ARG A 785 -7.44 -16.10 20.70
C ARG A 785 -8.88 -16.33 20.23
N ILE A 786 -9.64 -17.15 20.96
CA ILE A 786 -11.05 -17.48 20.69
C ILE A 786 -11.85 -17.34 21.99
N PRO A 787 -12.25 -16.12 22.36
CA PRO A 787 -12.99 -15.86 23.59
C PRO A 787 -14.22 -16.77 23.76
N ARG A 788 -14.44 -17.25 24.99
CA ARG A 788 -15.68 -17.85 25.47
C ARG A 788 -16.43 -16.84 26.33
N SER A 789 -17.75 -17.02 26.36
CA SER A 789 -18.64 -16.21 27.17
C SER A 789 -18.36 -16.46 28.66
N VAL A 790 -17.97 -15.43 29.39
CA VAL A 790 -17.73 -15.48 30.85
C VAL A 790 -18.24 -14.20 31.50
N ASP A 791 -18.48 -14.25 32.81
CA ASP A 791 -18.90 -13.07 33.57
C ASP A 791 -17.82 -12.00 33.55
N PHE A 792 -18.24 -10.76 33.25
CA PHE A 792 -17.34 -9.63 33.15
C PHE A 792 -17.72 -8.54 34.14
N TYR A 793 -16.75 -8.13 34.95
CA TYR A 793 -16.84 -6.97 35.79
C TYR A 793 -15.48 -6.28 35.84
N PHE A 794 -15.50 -4.97 36.11
CA PHE A 794 -14.31 -4.25 36.48
C PHE A 794 -14.62 -3.08 37.43
N ASN A 795 -13.63 -2.68 38.22
CA ASN A 795 -13.69 -1.54 39.11
C ASN A 795 -12.59 -0.56 38.74
N LEU A 796 -12.95 0.72 38.61
CA LEU A 796 -11.99 1.81 38.61
C LEU A 796 -11.75 2.23 40.06
N ILE A 797 -10.50 2.30 40.47
CA ILE A 797 -10.09 2.62 41.85
C ILE A 797 -8.86 3.53 41.83
N ASN A 798 -8.57 4.18 42.95
CA ASN A 798 -7.38 5.03 43.13
C ASN A 798 -7.29 6.23 42.15
N PHE A 799 -8.41 6.65 41.55
CA PHE A 799 -8.46 7.89 40.78
C PHE A 799 -8.45 9.11 41.73
N PRO A 800 -8.04 10.30 41.25
CA PRO A 800 -8.10 11.50 42.08
C PRO A 800 -9.54 11.80 42.53
N ASP A 801 -9.67 12.48 43.67
CA ASP A 801 -10.93 13.03 44.19
C ASP A 801 -11.37 14.25 43.36
N LYS A 802 -11.67 13.97 42.09
CA LYS A 802 -12.15 14.93 41.09
C LYS A 802 -13.25 14.28 40.29
N LYS A 803 -14.18 15.10 39.81
CA LYS A 803 -15.23 14.64 38.91
C LYS A 803 -14.62 14.28 37.54
N LEU A 804 -14.54 12.99 37.25
CA LEU A 804 -14.03 12.46 35.99
C LEU A 804 -15.16 11.84 35.17
N CYS A 805 -15.03 11.89 33.85
CA CYS A 805 -15.94 11.21 32.94
C CYS A 805 -15.31 9.92 32.42
N CYS A 806 -16.02 8.81 32.57
CA CYS A 806 -15.66 7.49 32.05
C CYS A 806 -16.53 7.13 30.84
N TYR A 807 -15.88 6.75 29.75
CA TYR A 807 -16.47 6.20 28.54
C TYR A 807 -16.08 4.73 28.45
N ILE A 808 -17.07 3.85 28.31
CA ILE A 808 -16.87 2.41 28.08
C ILE A 808 -17.34 2.09 26.68
N PHE A 809 -16.41 1.67 25.84
CA PHE A 809 -16.68 1.15 24.52
C PHE A 809 -16.71 -0.37 24.54
N ASP A 810 -17.75 -0.93 23.94
CA ASP A 810 -17.78 -2.32 23.52
C ASP A 810 -17.18 -2.42 22.12
N LEU A 811 -16.08 -3.17 22.01
CA LEU A 811 -15.33 -3.27 20.78
C LEU A 811 -15.92 -4.28 19.80
N ASP A 812 -16.84 -5.14 20.21
CA ASP A 812 -17.47 -6.08 19.29
C ASP A 812 -18.67 -5.45 18.58
N ILE A 813 -19.44 -4.61 19.27
CA ILE A 813 -20.56 -3.86 18.67
C ILE A 813 -20.20 -2.42 18.27
N LYS A 814 -18.96 -1.97 18.54
CA LYS A 814 -18.40 -0.66 18.17
C LYS A 814 -19.17 0.55 18.70
N LYS A 815 -19.62 0.49 19.95
CA LYS A 815 -20.45 1.53 20.58
C LYS A 815 -20.00 1.87 22.00
N ILE A 816 -20.27 3.11 22.40
CA ILE A 816 -20.27 3.49 23.82
C ILE A 816 -21.48 2.82 24.47
N ILE A 817 -21.23 1.93 25.41
CA ILE A 817 -22.29 1.25 26.18
C ILE A 817 -22.58 1.95 27.50
N LYS A 818 -21.64 2.78 27.97
CA LYS A 818 -21.81 3.55 29.20
C LYS A 818 -20.96 4.82 29.18
N LYS A 819 -21.57 5.94 29.56
CA LYS A 819 -20.90 7.20 29.90
C LYS A 819 -21.33 7.58 31.31
N ILE A 820 -20.39 7.71 32.24
CA ILE A 820 -20.72 8.11 33.62
C ILE A 820 -19.70 9.09 34.18
N TYR A 821 -20.16 9.90 35.13
CA TYR A 821 -19.29 10.68 35.99
C TYR A 821 -19.05 9.94 37.30
N PHE A 822 -17.83 10.00 37.81
CA PHE A 822 -17.48 9.41 39.10
C PHE A 822 -16.36 10.23 39.77
N THR A 823 -16.15 9.93 41.05
CA THR A 823 -15.10 10.53 41.88
C THR A 823 -14.41 9.40 42.62
N GLU A 824 -13.07 9.35 42.56
CA GLU A 824 -12.17 8.33 43.15
C GLU A 824 -12.32 6.88 42.68
N LYS A 825 -13.54 6.33 42.73
CA LYS A 825 -13.82 4.92 42.42
C LYS A 825 -15.21 4.73 41.83
N THR A 826 -15.35 3.69 41.02
CA THR A 826 -16.65 3.23 40.51
C THR A 826 -16.57 1.75 40.13
N LYS A 827 -17.71 1.06 40.22
CA LYS A 827 -17.84 -0.38 39.93
C LYS A 827 -18.75 -0.60 38.73
N PHE A 828 -18.33 -1.49 37.84
CA PHE A 828 -19.07 -1.90 36.67
C PHE A 828 -19.27 -3.41 36.70
N ASN A 829 -20.52 -3.83 36.87
CA ASN A 829 -20.94 -5.20 36.69
C ASN A 829 -21.74 -5.29 35.39
N PHE A 830 -21.32 -6.16 34.48
CA PHE A 830 -22.13 -6.52 33.34
C PHE A 830 -22.96 -7.74 33.74
N LEU A 831 -24.28 -7.60 33.71
CA LEU A 831 -25.22 -8.60 34.26
C LEU A 831 -25.22 -9.93 33.50
N ASN A 832 -24.58 -9.98 32.31
CA ASN A 832 -24.54 -11.15 31.45
C ASN A 832 -23.09 -11.52 31.09
N ALA A 833 -22.82 -12.83 31.01
CA ALA A 833 -21.59 -13.34 30.44
C ALA A 833 -21.39 -12.84 29.01
N THR A 834 -20.14 -12.58 28.63
CA THR A 834 -19.80 -12.03 27.32
C THR A 834 -18.47 -12.56 26.77
N THR A 835 -18.33 -12.56 25.45
CA THR A 835 -17.08 -12.82 24.73
C THR A 835 -16.34 -11.53 24.38
N HIS A 836 -16.91 -10.37 24.68
CA HIS A 836 -16.50 -9.10 24.10
C HIS A 836 -15.22 -8.55 24.73
N ASP A 837 -14.50 -7.75 23.96
CA ASP A 837 -13.42 -6.91 24.45
C ASP A 837 -13.92 -5.46 24.64
N PHE A 838 -13.28 -4.71 25.53
CA PHE A 838 -13.71 -3.35 25.89
C PHE A 838 -12.55 -2.37 25.87
N LEU A 839 -12.85 -1.11 25.54
CA LEU A 839 -11.95 0.01 25.73
C LEU A 839 -12.55 0.96 26.76
N VAL A 840 -11.80 1.27 27.80
CA VAL A 840 -12.20 2.21 28.84
C VAL A 840 -11.36 3.47 28.72
N ILE A 841 -12.01 4.63 28.62
CA ILE A 841 -11.36 5.94 28.60
C ILE A 841 -11.93 6.77 29.74
N VAL A 842 -11.05 7.25 30.62
CA VAL A 842 -11.39 8.26 31.62
C VAL A 842 -10.70 9.55 31.25
N ARG A 843 -11.39 10.66 31.39
CA ARG A 843 -10.82 12.00 31.23
C ARG A 843 -11.52 13.00 32.12
N LYS A 844 -10.87 14.13 32.33
CA LYS A 844 -11.54 15.36 32.75
C LYS A 844 -12.35 15.91 31.58
N ASP A 845 -13.61 16.23 31.84
CA ASP A 845 -14.48 16.90 30.88
C ASP A 845 -14.13 18.38 30.78
#